data_AF-A0AAV9EZ01-F1
#
_entry.id   AF-A0AAV9EZ01-F1
#
_cell.length_a   1.000
_cell.length_b   1.000
_cell.length_c   1.000
_cell.angle_alpha   90.00
_cell.angle_beta   90.00
_cell.angle_gamma   90.00
#
_symmetry.space_group_name_H-M   'P 1'
#
loop_
_entity.id
_entity.type
_entity.pdbx_description
1 polymer ?
#
loop_
_entity_poly.entity_id
_entity_poly.type
_entity_poly.pdbx_seq_one_letter_code
_entity_poly.pdbx_strand_id
1 'polypeptide(L)'
;MTETSLDSHSRDWFFPSSSFLNTTPPKTLNASKKLSTFPSPKRRPPKPYSPFSRPRSRPSPPPAAVTAGSSSFSYSNSFASSSSSAAAVEGIPRRDARYPSLRRRVDFGRRFEDQTGTSDRAEKPEVRKGSGVPGGDRRWRVRWPLALSVAVTVMCFSSLLHKNFALHSQVRDLQDELSSLQSRLRACNLFYPMDATTSFPLDSDHTANQSLKNSALFISLALLSIPLIVLKYVDHVSNIRQTSDNALEEVSLSKRLAYQIDVFFSVRPYAKPLALLLATLLLIFLGGLALFGVMDDSLADCLWLSWTYVADSGNHASSVGLSPKLVSVSISFGGMLIFAMMLGLVSDAISEKFDSLRKGRSEVIEKDHTLILGWSDKMGSLLNQLAIANESLGGGTIVVMAERDKEEMEIDIAKMEFDLKGTSVICRSGSPLILADLKKVSVSKARAVIVLAEDGNADQSDARALRTVLSLTGVKEGLKGHIVVELSDLDNEVLVKLVGGDLVETVVAHDVIGRLMIQCARQPGLAQIWEDILGFENCEFYIKRWPQLDEMRFEDVLISFPEAIPCGVKVAARGGIIILNPDDSYVLHEGDEILVIAEDDDTYTPTTTMAKVRRGYPPKDFVLPKSSEKILFCGWRRDMEDMIMVLDAFLAPGSELWMFNEVPENDRERKLIEGGLDISRLENIRIENREGNAVIRRHLESLPLEEFDSILILADESVEDSAVQADSRSLATLLLIRDIQAKRLPYREAMVLHSQRGSFSQGSWIGEMQQASDKTVIISEILDPRTKNLLSMSKISDYVLSNELVSMALAMVAEDRQINDVLEELFAEEGNEMHLRLADLYLREDEELSFYEIMLRARQRREIVIGYRLASEEKAVINPPSKDVRQNWSLKDVFVVIAEKE
;
A
#
# COMPACT_ATOMS: atom_id res chain seq x y z
N MET A 1 31.55 22.79 63.36
CA MET A 1 30.19 22.73 63.94
C MET A 1 29.34 22.08 62.85
N THR A 2 29.31 20.74 62.81
CA THR A 2 28.42 19.83 63.58
C THR A 2 27.06 19.72 62.89
N GLU A 3 26.70 18.60 62.24
CA GLU A 3 26.30 17.28 62.81
C GLU A 3 24.93 17.34 63.51
N THR A 4 24.02 16.34 63.48
CA THR A 4 23.95 14.96 62.91
C THR A 4 22.47 14.49 62.95
N SER A 5 21.95 13.44 62.27
CA SER A 5 22.27 12.68 61.04
C SER A 5 21.24 11.51 60.89
N LEU A 6 21.28 10.72 59.80
CA LEU A 6 20.57 9.42 59.58
C LEU A 6 19.05 9.56 59.29
N ASP A 7 18.35 8.69 58.55
CA ASP A 7 18.68 7.43 57.80
C ASP A 7 17.55 7.18 56.74
N SER A 8 17.54 6.23 55.78
CA SER A 8 18.48 5.15 55.36
C SER A 8 18.21 4.71 53.88
N HIS A 9 18.91 3.65 53.43
CA HIS A 9 18.54 2.53 52.53
C HIS A 9 17.18 2.51 51.75
N SER A 10 17.05 1.90 50.56
CA SER A 10 17.97 1.16 49.65
C SER A 10 17.24 0.78 48.33
N ARG A 11 17.85 0.43 47.17
CA ARG A 11 19.21 0.56 46.58
C ARG A 11 19.13 0.25 45.05
N ASP A 12 19.83 1.06 44.25
CA ASP A 12 20.82 0.75 43.18
C ASP A 12 20.50 -0.29 42.05
N TRP A 13 21.19 -0.42 40.90
CA TRP A 13 22.39 0.20 40.26
C TRP A 13 22.07 0.44 38.75
N PHE A 14 22.61 1.39 37.96
CA PHE A 14 23.94 2.03 37.79
C PHE A 14 25.01 1.29 36.93
N PHE A 15 25.35 1.92 35.80
CA PHE A 15 26.68 1.96 35.12
C PHE A 15 27.71 2.73 36.02
N PRO A 16 29.00 3.02 35.68
CA PRO A 16 29.68 2.95 34.37
C PRO A 16 31.17 2.44 34.43
N SER A 17 31.94 2.85 33.41
CA SER A 17 33.38 2.66 33.15
C SER A 17 34.38 3.15 34.20
N SER A 18 35.61 2.63 34.15
CA SER A 18 36.85 3.46 34.12
C SER A 18 38.10 2.66 33.68
N SER A 19 39.18 3.38 33.35
CA SER A 19 40.48 2.87 32.86
C SER A 19 41.57 2.82 33.94
N PHE A 20 42.69 2.10 33.73
CA PHE A 20 44.08 2.64 33.79
C PHE A 20 45.18 1.55 33.54
N LEU A 21 46.47 1.94 33.67
CA LEU A 21 47.65 1.32 33.04
C LEU A 21 48.55 0.46 33.97
N ASN A 22 49.32 -0.42 33.32
CA ASN A 22 50.66 -0.96 33.71
C ASN A 22 50.84 -1.74 35.03
N THR A 23 51.25 -3.01 34.92
CA THR A 23 52.62 -3.44 35.30
C THR A 23 52.97 -4.84 34.76
N THR A 24 54.26 -5.19 34.71
CA THR A 24 54.82 -6.40 34.08
C THR A 24 55.19 -7.52 35.08
N PRO A 25 55.35 -8.79 34.62
CA PRO A 25 55.41 -9.98 35.48
C PRO A 25 56.87 -10.41 35.80
N PRO A 26 57.13 -11.55 36.51
CA PRO A 26 57.26 -12.85 35.80
C PRO A 26 57.05 -14.16 36.62
N LYS A 27 57.01 -15.32 35.93
CA LYS A 27 57.56 -16.66 36.33
C LYS A 27 56.97 -17.43 37.56
N THR A 28 56.93 -18.78 37.65
CA THR A 28 56.89 -19.95 36.73
C THR A 28 56.71 -21.28 37.52
N LEU A 29 56.31 -22.38 36.85
CA LEU A 29 56.56 -23.83 37.16
C LEU A 29 55.63 -24.65 38.11
N ASN A 30 55.00 -25.68 37.51
CA ASN A 30 54.88 -27.10 37.94
C ASN A 30 53.94 -27.57 39.08
N ALA A 31 53.31 -28.78 39.02
CA ALA A 31 53.08 -29.73 37.91
C ALA A 31 52.08 -30.89 38.22
N SER A 32 51.47 -31.46 37.16
CA SER A 32 50.80 -32.79 37.07
C SER A 32 49.40 -32.94 37.73
N LYS A 33 48.48 -33.82 37.28
CA LYS A 33 48.57 -35.02 36.39
C LYS A 33 47.53 -35.05 35.23
N LYS A 34 47.69 -36.06 34.36
CA LYS A 34 46.86 -36.50 33.21
C LYS A 34 45.39 -36.78 33.60
N LEU A 35 44.38 -36.76 32.73
CA LEU A 35 44.19 -36.51 31.27
C LEU A 35 42.72 -35.95 31.10
N SER A 36 42.12 -35.53 29.99
CA SER A 36 42.35 -35.56 28.52
C SER A 36 41.54 -34.38 27.87
N THR A 37 41.33 -34.18 26.56
CA THR A 37 41.56 -35.01 25.35
C THR A 37 42.21 -34.19 24.19
N PHE A 38 41.59 -34.13 22.99
CA PHE A 38 42.14 -33.67 21.70
C PHE A 38 41.08 -32.90 20.86
N PRO A 39 41.46 -32.09 19.83
CA PRO A 39 41.03 -30.69 19.81
C PRO A 39 40.67 -30.08 18.42
N SER A 40 40.43 -28.76 18.39
CA SER A 40 40.49 -27.89 17.19
C SER A 40 41.91 -27.64 16.68
N PRO A 41 42.10 -27.15 15.43
CA PRO A 41 42.73 -25.82 15.29
C PRO A 41 42.27 -24.96 14.06
N LYS A 42 42.65 -23.67 14.05
CA LYS A 42 42.64 -22.77 12.87
C LYS A 42 44.07 -22.39 12.46
N ARG A 43 44.42 -22.37 11.15
CA ARG A 43 45.25 -21.32 10.46
C ARG A 43 45.49 -21.60 8.95
N ARG A 44 45.93 -20.54 8.22
CA ARG A 44 46.26 -20.42 6.77
C ARG A 44 47.65 -21.02 6.42
N PRO A 45 48.20 -20.97 5.17
CA PRO A 45 47.70 -20.56 3.82
C PRO A 45 47.86 -21.68 2.74
N PRO A 46 47.72 -21.46 1.39
CA PRO A 46 48.87 -21.03 0.54
C PRO A 46 48.55 -20.33 -0.83
N LYS A 47 49.61 -20.10 -1.63
CA LYS A 47 49.72 -19.84 -3.10
C LYS A 47 51.00 -20.58 -3.59
N PRO A 48 51.30 -20.77 -4.90
CA PRO A 48 50.49 -21.04 -6.10
C PRO A 48 51.05 -22.24 -6.94
N TYR A 49 50.78 -22.29 -8.26
CA TYR A 49 51.37 -23.13 -9.35
C TYR A 49 50.73 -24.50 -9.76
N SER A 50 50.85 -24.75 -11.08
CA SER A 50 50.53 -25.91 -11.93
C SER A 50 51.80 -26.77 -12.21
N PRO A 51 51.89 -27.78 -13.15
CA PRO A 51 50.93 -28.28 -14.16
C PRO A 51 50.90 -29.83 -14.45
N PHE A 52 50.05 -30.26 -15.41
CA PHE A 52 50.12 -31.51 -16.24
C PHE A 52 50.09 -32.90 -15.52
N SER A 53 49.71 -34.04 -16.14
CA SER A 53 49.15 -34.39 -17.47
C SER A 53 48.46 -35.77 -17.49
N ARG A 54 47.35 -35.91 -18.25
CA ARG A 54 46.99 -36.89 -19.34
C ARG A 54 47.68 -38.29 -19.44
N PRO A 55 47.16 -39.29 -20.23
CA PRO A 55 46.37 -39.21 -21.48
C PRO A 55 45.08 -40.09 -21.46
N ARG A 56 44.29 -40.36 -22.53
CA ARG A 56 44.34 -40.12 -24.00
C ARG A 56 43.20 -39.14 -24.42
N SER A 57 42.46 -39.11 -25.55
CA SER A 57 42.30 -39.90 -26.79
C SER A 57 41.92 -38.98 -27.99
N ARG A 58 41.78 -39.55 -29.21
CA ARG A 58 41.41 -38.91 -30.51
C ARG A 58 41.00 -40.01 -31.53
N PRO A 59 40.61 -39.76 -32.81
CA PRO A 59 40.50 -38.51 -33.62
C PRO A 59 39.01 -38.09 -33.86
N SER A 60 38.51 -37.16 -34.70
CA SER A 60 38.93 -36.33 -35.89
C SER A 60 39.06 -37.08 -37.25
N PRO A 61 38.93 -36.46 -38.46
CA PRO A 61 38.93 -35.02 -38.81
C PRO A 61 37.80 -34.48 -39.77
N PRO A 62 37.69 -33.14 -39.94
CA PRO A 62 36.96 -32.39 -41.01
C PRO A 62 37.88 -32.13 -42.25
N PRO A 63 37.66 -31.21 -43.25
CA PRO A 63 36.67 -30.10 -43.43
C PRO A 63 36.17 -29.82 -44.90
N ALA A 64 35.75 -28.56 -45.18
CA ALA A 64 35.71 -27.82 -46.47
C ALA A 64 34.34 -27.60 -47.19
N ALA A 65 34.34 -26.66 -48.16
CA ALA A 65 33.17 -26.07 -48.86
C ALA A 65 33.36 -26.06 -50.41
N VAL A 66 32.43 -25.41 -51.17
CA VAL A 66 32.54 -24.81 -52.54
C VAL A 66 31.40 -25.20 -53.55
N THR A 67 31.04 -24.24 -54.43
CA THR A 67 30.23 -24.30 -55.70
C THR A 67 28.72 -24.64 -55.71
N ALA A 68 27.90 -23.59 -55.85
CA ALA A 68 27.17 -23.14 -57.06
C ALA A 68 26.43 -24.12 -58.01
N GLY A 69 25.22 -23.69 -58.44
CA GLY A 69 24.41 -24.20 -59.58
C GLY A 69 22.90 -24.08 -59.28
N SER A 70 22.12 -23.07 -59.67
CA SER A 70 21.89 -22.35 -60.95
C SER A 70 20.76 -22.96 -61.82
N SER A 71 20.11 -22.10 -62.63
CA SER A 71 18.91 -22.31 -63.48
C SER A 71 17.52 -22.14 -62.81
N SER A 72 16.45 -21.68 -63.49
CA SER A 72 16.25 -20.46 -64.31
C SER A 72 14.78 -20.38 -64.83
N PHE A 73 14.39 -19.23 -65.44
CA PHE A 73 13.10 -18.97 -66.14
C PHE A 73 11.82 -18.94 -65.25
N SER A 74 10.74 -18.22 -65.58
CA SER A 74 10.56 -17.01 -66.43
C SER A 74 9.11 -16.53 -66.41
N TYR A 75 8.88 -15.21 -66.55
CA TYR A 75 7.66 -14.58 -67.12
C TYR A 75 6.35 -14.76 -66.31
N SER A 76 5.35 -13.88 -66.38
CA SER A 76 5.24 -12.53 -67.00
C SER A 76 3.95 -11.83 -66.52
N ASN A 77 3.92 -10.49 -66.62
CA ASN A 77 2.79 -9.63 -67.07
C ASN A 77 1.39 -9.78 -66.42
N SER A 78 0.60 -8.71 -66.22
CA SER A 78 0.78 -7.28 -66.55
C SER A 78 -0.34 -6.41 -65.91
N PHE A 79 -0.14 -5.09 -65.89
CA PHE A 79 -1.09 -3.98 -66.17
C PHE A 79 -2.63 -4.20 -66.00
N ALA A 80 -3.43 -3.21 -65.59
CA ALA A 80 -3.26 -1.87 -64.99
C ALA A 80 -4.68 -1.30 -64.71
N SER A 81 -4.80 -0.02 -64.28
CA SER A 81 -5.86 0.98 -64.62
C SER A 81 -7.35 0.54 -64.76
N SER A 82 -8.38 1.27 -64.31
CA SER A 82 -8.47 2.69 -63.91
C SER A 82 -9.85 3.00 -63.29
N SER A 83 -9.82 3.86 -62.27
CA SER A 83 -10.69 5.02 -61.95
C SER A 83 -12.03 5.31 -62.66
N SER A 84 -12.84 6.14 -61.98
CA SER A 84 -14.11 6.80 -62.38
C SER A 84 -15.39 5.93 -62.35
N SER A 85 -16.61 6.45 -62.08
CA SER A 85 -17.04 7.66 -61.31
C SER A 85 -18.58 7.71 -61.17
N ALA A 86 -19.10 8.28 -60.08
CA ALA A 86 -20.48 8.81 -59.90
C ALA A 86 -21.67 7.81 -59.94
N ALA A 87 -22.83 8.04 -59.29
CA ALA A 87 -23.17 8.91 -58.15
C ALA A 87 -24.56 8.52 -57.55
N ALA A 88 -24.78 8.82 -56.25
CA ALA A 88 -26.06 8.81 -55.50
C ALA A 88 -26.85 7.47 -55.45
N VAL A 89 -27.63 7.12 -54.42
CA VAL A 89 -28.40 7.89 -53.42
C VAL A 89 -28.20 7.33 -51.98
N GLU A 90 -28.69 8.06 -50.99
CA GLU A 90 -28.65 7.89 -49.52
C GLU A 90 -29.03 6.51 -48.96
N GLY A 91 -28.54 6.19 -47.75
CA GLY A 91 -29.02 5.06 -46.93
C GLY A 91 -27.93 4.37 -46.08
N ILE A 92 -27.52 4.96 -44.96
CA ILE A 92 -26.49 4.39 -44.07
C ILE A 92 -27.09 3.25 -43.20
N PRO A 93 -26.53 2.04 -43.28
CA PRO A 93 -26.08 1.36 -42.05
C PRO A 93 -24.66 0.79 -42.20
N ARG A 94 -23.76 1.08 -41.26
CA ARG A 94 -22.40 0.49 -41.22
C ARG A 94 -22.42 -0.90 -40.57
N ARG A 95 -21.50 -1.76 -41.02
CA ARG A 95 -21.29 -3.15 -40.59
C ARG A 95 -20.18 -3.31 -39.55
N ASP A 96 -20.41 -4.27 -38.66
CA ASP A 96 -19.48 -5.34 -38.22
C ASP A 96 -18.01 -5.04 -37.85
N ALA A 97 -17.75 -4.91 -36.55
CA ALA A 97 -16.55 -5.44 -35.88
C ALA A 97 -17.00 -5.99 -34.49
N ARG A 98 -17.07 -7.31 -34.29
CA ARG A 98 -16.01 -8.27 -33.88
C ARG A 98 -15.72 -8.30 -32.37
N TYR A 99 -16.17 -9.41 -31.75
CA TYR A 99 -15.69 -10.03 -30.50
C TYR A 99 -16.03 -9.29 -29.16
N PRO A 100 -16.05 -10.00 -28.01
CA PRO A 100 -17.25 -9.95 -27.16
C PRO A 100 -17.01 -9.61 -25.68
N SER A 101 -18.05 -9.12 -25.01
CA SER A 101 -18.12 -9.04 -23.54
C SER A 101 -19.37 -9.74 -23.00
N LEU A 102 -19.19 -10.75 -22.14
CA LEU A 102 -20.31 -11.38 -21.44
C LEU A 102 -20.78 -10.50 -20.28
N ARG A 103 -21.93 -9.85 -20.42
CA ARG A 103 -22.74 -9.38 -19.28
C ARG A 103 -24.20 -9.77 -19.47
N ARG A 104 -24.55 -11.02 -19.10
CA ARG A 104 -25.95 -11.45 -18.97
C ARG A 104 -26.55 -10.81 -17.70
N ARG A 105 -27.10 -9.61 -17.85
CA ARG A 105 -28.03 -9.02 -16.87
C ARG A 105 -29.28 -9.89 -16.82
N VAL A 106 -29.81 -10.13 -15.62
CA VAL A 106 -31.11 -10.76 -15.40
C VAL A 106 -32.09 -9.65 -15.04
N ASP A 107 -33.32 -9.66 -15.59
CA ASP A 107 -34.52 -9.27 -14.85
C ASP A 107 -35.86 -9.62 -15.55
N PHE A 108 -36.82 -10.01 -14.69
CA PHE A 108 -38.30 -10.11 -14.76
C PHE A 108 -39.14 -10.30 -16.05
N GLY A 109 -40.09 -11.25 -15.93
CA GLY A 109 -41.29 -11.52 -16.75
C GLY A 109 -41.61 -13.03 -16.70
N ARG A 110 -42.75 -13.59 -16.26
CA ARG A 110 -44.20 -13.23 -16.33
C ARG A 110 -44.63 -12.89 -17.77
N ARG A 111 -45.67 -13.50 -18.36
CA ARG A 111 -46.84 -14.25 -17.80
C ARG A 111 -47.61 -14.97 -18.94
N PHE A 112 -48.30 -16.11 -18.67
CA PHE A 112 -49.27 -16.80 -19.58
C PHE A 112 -48.69 -17.25 -20.96
N GLU A 113 -49.34 -18.02 -21.85
CA GLU A 113 -50.69 -18.66 -21.88
C GLU A 113 -50.64 -20.05 -22.56
N ASP A 114 -51.81 -20.67 -22.80
CA ASP A 114 -51.99 -22.04 -23.35
C ASP A 114 -51.49 -22.28 -24.80
N GLN A 115 -51.28 -23.56 -25.14
CA GLN A 115 -51.51 -24.08 -26.49
C GLN A 115 -52.17 -25.47 -26.46
N THR A 116 -53.15 -25.68 -27.34
CA THR A 116 -53.60 -27.02 -27.77
C THR A 116 -53.91 -27.04 -29.27
N GLY A 117 -53.69 -28.19 -29.92
CA GLY A 117 -54.36 -28.54 -31.18
C GLY A 117 -53.51 -28.57 -32.46
N THR A 118 -53.04 -29.78 -32.84
CA THR A 118 -53.07 -30.38 -34.20
C THR A 118 -52.37 -29.68 -35.39
N SER A 119 -51.89 -30.36 -36.45
CA SER A 119 -51.48 -31.76 -36.71
C SER A 119 -50.89 -31.80 -38.14
N ASP A 120 -49.82 -32.58 -38.42
CA ASP A 120 -49.76 -33.54 -39.56
C ASP A 120 -48.39 -34.24 -39.72
N ARG A 121 -48.25 -35.12 -40.72
CA ARG A 121 -47.16 -36.12 -40.88
C ARG A 121 -46.26 -35.94 -42.12
N ALA A 122 -44.96 -36.23 -41.95
CA ALA A 122 -44.08 -36.90 -42.94
C ALA A 122 -42.81 -37.43 -42.19
N GLU A 123 -42.67 -38.73 -41.91
CA GLU A 123 -42.11 -39.81 -42.76
C GLU A 123 -40.56 -39.87 -42.89
N LYS A 124 -39.93 -40.76 -42.09
CA LYS A 124 -38.72 -41.59 -42.39
C LYS A 124 -37.33 -40.90 -42.45
N PRO A 125 -36.25 -41.60 -41.99
CA PRO A 125 -35.64 -42.75 -42.69
C PRO A 125 -35.43 -44.06 -41.87
N GLU A 126 -35.02 -45.14 -42.55
CA GLU A 126 -34.52 -46.45 -42.04
C GLU A 126 -33.47 -46.98 -43.08
N VAL A 127 -32.71 -48.09 -43.01
CA VAL A 127 -32.81 -49.39 -42.31
C VAL A 127 -31.40 -49.91 -41.92
N ARG A 128 -31.22 -50.46 -40.69
CA ARG A 128 -30.36 -51.64 -40.32
C ARG A 128 -30.07 -51.64 -38.80
N LYS A 129 -30.54 -52.57 -37.94
CA LYS A 129 -30.68 -54.05 -37.91
C LYS A 129 -29.50 -54.78 -37.25
N GLY A 130 -29.81 -55.53 -36.19
CA GLY A 130 -28.90 -56.36 -35.38
C GLY A 130 -29.51 -56.71 -34.01
N SER A 131 -30.72 -57.28 -33.95
CA SER A 131 -30.97 -58.73 -33.87
C SER A 131 -30.61 -59.39 -32.51
N GLY A 132 -31.60 -59.59 -31.65
CA GLY A 132 -31.47 -60.36 -30.41
C GLY A 132 -32.80 -60.47 -29.65
N VAL A 133 -33.43 -61.65 -29.68
CA VAL A 133 -34.67 -61.98 -28.93
C VAL A 133 -34.44 -63.31 -28.21
N PRO A 134 -34.56 -63.32 -26.87
CA PRO A 134 -35.73 -63.96 -26.24
C PRO A 134 -36.41 -63.02 -25.21
N GLY A 135 -37.67 -63.22 -24.79
CA GLY A 135 -38.53 -64.39 -24.97
C GLY A 135 -38.61 -65.24 -23.70
N GLY A 136 -39.32 -64.77 -22.66
CA GLY A 136 -39.53 -65.55 -21.43
C GLY A 136 -40.32 -64.83 -20.33
N ASP A 137 -41.39 -65.45 -19.84
CA ASP A 137 -42.26 -64.93 -18.78
C ASP A 137 -41.57 -64.68 -17.44
N ARG A 138 -41.68 -63.47 -16.88
CA ARG A 138 -41.44 -63.18 -15.45
C ARG A 138 -42.46 -62.23 -14.81
N ARG A 139 -43.70 -62.73 -14.73
CA ARG A 139 -44.55 -62.77 -13.51
C ARG A 139 -44.32 -61.66 -12.48
N TRP A 140 -45.28 -60.73 -12.34
CA TRP A 140 -45.29 -59.67 -11.34
C TRP A 140 -44.95 -60.18 -9.92
N ARG A 141 -44.02 -59.50 -9.24
CA ARG A 141 -43.79 -59.60 -7.80
C ARG A 141 -43.55 -58.20 -7.19
N VAL A 142 -44.63 -57.45 -7.01
CA VAL A 142 -44.62 -56.28 -6.12
C VAL A 142 -44.20 -56.76 -4.73
N ARG A 143 -43.14 -56.17 -4.17
CA ARG A 143 -42.59 -56.53 -2.85
C ARG A 143 -43.45 -55.95 -1.72
N TRP A 144 -44.60 -56.59 -1.50
CA TRP A 144 -45.50 -56.30 -0.38
C TRP A 144 -44.96 -56.51 1.06
N PRO A 145 -43.93 -57.35 1.37
CA PRO A 145 -43.68 -57.66 2.79
C PRO A 145 -43.11 -56.49 3.60
N LEU A 146 -42.59 -55.42 2.97
CA LEU A 146 -42.09 -54.26 3.73
C LEU A 146 -43.21 -53.31 4.15
N ALA A 147 -44.13 -52.97 3.23
CA ALA A 147 -45.34 -52.22 3.58
C ALA A 147 -46.21 -53.00 4.57
N LEU A 148 -46.33 -54.32 4.37
CA LEU A 148 -47.01 -55.20 5.33
C LEU A 148 -46.26 -55.24 6.68
N SER A 149 -44.92 -55.30 6.69
CA SER A 149 -44.15 -55.28 7.95
C SER A 149 -44.32 -53.97 8.71
N VAL A 150 -44.34 -52.81 8.04
CA VAL A 150 -44.56 -51.51 8.70
C VAL A 150 -46.01 -51.37 9.17
N ALA A 151 -46.98 -51.81 8.38
CA ALA A 151 -48.38 -51.86 8.81
C ALA A 151 -48.57 -52.81 10.01
N VAL A 152 -47.87 -53.96 10.04
CA VAL A 152 -47.90 -54.92 11.15
C VAL A 152 -47.17 -54.39 12.37
N THR A 153 -46.03 -53.70 12.27
CA THR A 153 -45.40 -53.10 13.46
C THR A 153 -46.24 -51.96 14.02
N VAL A 154 -46.86 -51.12 13.17
CA VAL A 154 -47.80 -50.07 13.62
C VAL A 154 -49.08 -50.66 14.21
N MET A 155 -49.65 -51.73 13.63
CA MET A 155 -50.78 -52.47 14.22
C MET A 155 -50.41 -53.17 15.53
N CYS A 156 -49.24 -53.79 15.62
CA CYS A 156 -48.78 -54.40 16.87
C CYS A 156 -48.52 -53.34 17.94
N PHE A 157 -47.93 -52.19 17.59
CA PHE A 157 -47.67 -51.11 18.54
C PHE A 157 -48.97 -50.44 19.04
N SER A 158 -49.90 -50.14 18.14
CA SER A 158 -51.23 -49.64 18.51
C SER A 158 -52.07 -50.68 19.26
N SER A 159 -51.98 -51.96 18.91
CA SER A 159 -52.62 -53.05 19.66
C SER A 159 -52.00 -53.26 21.04
N LEU A 160 -50.68 -53.06 21.20
CA LEU A 160 -50.00 -53.15 22.50
C LEU A 160 -50.38 -51.95 23.37
N LEU A 161 -50.39 -50.74 22.84
CA LEU A 161 -50.90 -49.54 23.53
C LEU A 161 -52.37 -49.73 23.96
N HIS A 162 -53.22 -50.21 23.06
CA HIS A 162 -54.64 -50.43 23.35
C HIS A 162 -54.85 -51.55 24.38
N LYS A 163 -54.09 -52.66 24.30
CA LYS A 163 -54.10 -53.71 25.34
C LYS A 163 -53.57 -53.22 26.69
N ASN A 164 -52.55 -52.36 26.70
CA ASN A 164 -52.03 -51.76 27.93
C ASN A 164 -53.09 -50.88 28.59
N PHE A 165 -53.75 -49.98 27.82
CA PHE A 165 -54.89 -49.19 28.30
C PHE A 165 -56.07 -50.04 28.79
N ALA A 166 -56.41 -51.12 28.09
CA ALA A 166 -57.51 -52.02 28.48
C ALA A 166 -57.18 -52.82 29.76
N LEU A 167 -55.93 -53.28 29.93
CA LEU A 167 -55.48 -53.82 31.22
C LEU A 167 -55.55 -52.76 32.32
N HIS A 168 -55.18 -51.51 32.01
CA HIS A 168 -55.17 -50.44 32.99
C HIS A 168 -56.57 -50.02 33.44
N SER A 169 -57.61 -50.16 32.60
CA SER A 169 -59.01 -50.02 33.05
C SER A 169 -59.42 -51.22 33.92
N GLN A 170 -59.16 -52.46 33.49
CA GLN A 170 -59.51 -53.65 34.27
C GLN A 170 -58.85 -53.69 35.65
N VAL A 171 -57.59 -53.26 35.77
CA VAL A 171 -56.90 -53.14 37.07
C VAL A 171 -57.55 -52.06 37.94
N ARG A 172 -58.04 -50.97 37.36
CA ARG A 172 -58.74 -49.89 38.07
C ARG A 172 -60.11 -50.33 38.56
N ASP A 173 -60.89 -50.98 37.70
CA ASP A 173 -62.20 -51.57 38.05
C ASP A 173 -62.03 -52.58 39.21
N LEU A 174 -61.00 -53.43 39.15
CA LEU A 174 -60.66 -54.38 40.22
C LEU A 174 -60.18 -53.69 41.51
N GLN A 175 -59.44 -52.57 41.44
CA GLN A 175 -59.05 -51.78 42.61
C GLN A 175 -60.26 -51.09 43.26
N ASP A 176 -61.20 -50.60 42.46
CA ASP A 176 -62.47 -50.04 42.96
C ASP A 176 -63.34 -51.13 43.61
N GLU A 177 -63.44 -52.33 43.03
CA GLU A 177 -64.08 -53.49 43.68
C GLU A 177 -63.38 -53.88 45.00
N LEU A 178 -62.05 -53.88 45.04
CA LEU A 178 -61.29 -54.17 46.26
C LEU A 178 -61.53 -53.11 47.35
N SER A 179 -61.59 -51.83 46.98
CA SER A 179 -61.93 -50.73 47.91
C SER A 179 -63.37 -50.85 48.43
N SER A 180 -64.30 -51.29 47.58
CA SER A 180 -65.71 -51.57 47.92
C SER A 180 -65.83 -52.76 48.88
N LEU A 181 -65.06 -53.84 48.65
CA LEU A 181 -64.98 -54.99 49.56
C LEU A 181 -64.32 -54.62 50.89
N GLN A 182 -63.26 -53.81 50.87
CA GLN A 182 -62.48 -53.46 52.07
C GLN A 182 -63.18 -52.39 52.94
N SER A 183 -63.98 -51.52 52.33
CA SER A 183 -64.92 -50.63 53.06
C SER A 183 -66.10 -51.40 53.64
N ARG A 184 -66.66 -52.39 52.93
CA ARG A 184 -67.65 -53.34 53.49
C ARG A 184 -67.06 -54.16 54.65
N LEU A 185 -65.82 -54.63 54.54
CA LEU A 185 -65.13 -55.35 55.61
C LEU A 185 -64.96 -54.47 56.87
N ARG A 186 -64.62 -53.19 56.70
CA ARG A 186 -64.58 -52.21 57.80
C ARG A 186 -65.96 -51.97 58.43
N ALA A 187 -67.03 -51.92 57.63
CA ALA A 187 -68.40 -51.80 58.15
C ALA A 187 -68.85 -53.03 58.96
N CYS A 188 -68.37 -54.24 58.62
CA CYS A 188 -68.66 -55.46 59.37
C CYS A 188 -67.89 -55.60 60.70
N ASN A 189 -66.76 -54.91 60.87
CA ASN A 189 -65.90 -55.03 62.06
C ASN A 189 -66.30 -54.16 63.27
N LEU A 190 -67.54 -53.65 63.31
CA LEU A 190 -68.04 -52.71 64.33
C LEU A 190 -68.36 -53.35 65.70
N PHE A 191 -67.59 -54.34 66.16
CA PHE A 191 -67.90 -55.03 67.44
C PHE A 191 -66.71 -55.63 68.23
N TYR A 192 -65.54 -54.98 68.29
CA TYR A 192 -64.74 -54.85 69.54
C TYR A 192 -63.55 -53.86 69.36
N PRO A 193 -63.17 -53.05 70.37
CA PRO A 193 -62.01 -52.16 70.31
C PRO A 193 -60.72 -52.79 70.84
N MET A 194 -59.57 -52.44 70.26
CA MET A 194 -58.31 -51.99 70.91
C MET A 194 -57.28 -51.61 69.84
N ASP A 195 -56.25 -50.85 70.23
CA ASP A 195 -55.29 -50.18 69.32
C ASP A 195 -54.27 -51.10 68.63
N ALA A 196 -53.92 -50.75 67.38
CA ALA A 196 -52.55 -50.85 66.85
C ALA A 196 -52.38 -50.01 65.57
N THR A 197 -51.33 -49.19 65.51
CA THR A 197 -50.97 -48.39 64.32
C THR A 197 -50.28 -49.23 63.25
N THR A 198 -50.88 -49.37 62.06
CA THR A 198 -50.17 -49.70 60.81
C THR A 198 -50.83 -49.03 59.60
N SER A 199 -50.33 -47.85 59.21
CA SER A 199 -50.69 -47.21 57.94
C SER A 199 -49.84 -47.80 56.80
N PHE A 200 -50.32 -48.88 56.19
CA PHE A 200 -49.76 -49.37 54.93
C PHE A 200 -49.98 -48.33 53.82
N PRO A 201 -48.94 -47.94 53.06
CA PRO A 201 -49.12 -47.14 51.84
C PRO A 201 -49.94 -47.91 50.81
N LEU A 202 -50.66 -47.19 49.95
CA LEU A 202 -51.35 -47.78 48.81
C LEU A 202 -50.39 -47.87 47.62
N ASP A 203 -50.17 -49.07 47.10
CA ASP A 203 -49.33 -49.33 45.90
C ASP A 203 -49.92 -48.78 44.57
N SER A 204 -50.96 -47.94 44.63
CA SER A 204 -51.58 -47.31 43.45
C SER A 204 -50.55 -46.55 42.61
N ASP A 205 -49.71 -45.76 43.27
CA ASP A 205 -48.84 -44.79 42.62
C ASP A 205 -47.65 -45.45 41.93
N HIS A 206 -47.15 -46.56 42.48
CA HIS A 206 -46.10 -47.36 41.85
C HIS A 206 -46.53 -47.91 40.48
N THR A 207 -47.76 -48.42 40.36
CA THR A 207 -48.23 -49.03 39.11
C THR A 207 -48.43 -48.01 37.98
N ALA A 208 -49.01 -46.85 38.29
CA ALA A 208 -49.18 -45.76 37.32
C ALA A 208 -47.83 -45.22 36.85
N ASN A 209 -46.90 -44.97 37.78
CA ASN A 209 -45.56 -44.47 37.48
C ASN A 209 -44.77 -45.45 36.60
N GLN A 210 -44.86 -46.77 36.85
CA GLN A 210 -44.22 -47.79 36.02
C GLN A 210 -44.67 -47.76 34.54
N SER A 211 -45.93 -47.40 34.27
CA SER A 211 -46.43 -47.25 32.89
C SER A 211 -45.82 -46.03 32.19
N LEU A 212 -45.71 -44.91 32.91
CA LEU A 212 -45.14 -43.66 32.41
C LEU A 212 -43.64 -43.80 32.13
N LYS A 213 -42.88 -44.42 33.05
CA LYS A 213 -41.46 -44.72 32.90
C LYS A 213 -41.16 -45.55 31.64
N ASN A 214 -41.91 -46.64 31.44
CA ASN A 214 -41.82 -47.45 30.22
C ASN A 214 -42.15 -46.64 28.96
N SER A 215 -43.19 -45.79 29.00
CA SER A 215 -43.54 -44.93 27.86
C SER A 215 -42.44 -43.92 27.51
N ALA A 216 -41.78 -43.33 28.51
CA ALA A 216 -40.67 -42.37 28.30
C ALA A 216 -39.44 -43.03 27.65
N LEU A 217 -39.12 -44.28 28.02
CA LEU A 217 -38.09 -45.08 27.36
C LEU A 217 -38.43 -45.39 25.89
N PHE A 218 -39.67 -45.79 25.59
CA PHE A 218 -40.09 -46.01 24.21
C PHE A 218 -40.11 -44.71 23.38
N ILE A 219 -40.49 -43.57 23.97
CA ILE A 219 -40.49 -42.26 23.32
C ILE A 219 -39.07 -41.79 23.02
N SER A 220 -38.13 -41.88 23.96
CA SER A 220 -36.74 -41.47 23.72
C SER A 220 -36.05 -42.35 22.69
N LEU A 221 -36.26 -43.68 22.72
CA LEU A 221 -35.74 -44.61 21.71
C LEU A 221 -36.36 -44.36 20.32
N ALA A 222 -37.65 -44.02 20.25
CA ALA A 222 -38.30 -43.65 18.99
C ALA A 222 -37.74 -42.33 18.43
N LEU A 223 -37.64 -41.29 19.24
CA LEU A 223 -37.12 -39.99 18.81
C LEU A 223 -35.66 -40.06 18.34
N LEU A 224 -34.83 -40.91 18.95
CA LEU A 224 -33.44 -41.13 18.52
C LEU A 224 -33.34 -41.93 17.21
N SER A 225 -34.27 -42.85 16.94
CA SER A 225 -34.25 -43.70 15.73
C SER A 225 -34.97 -43.07 14.52
N ILE A 226 -35.93 -42.17 14.72
CA ILE A 226 -36.67 -41.48 13.65
C ILE A 226 -35.74 -40.77 12.63
N PRO A 227 -34.73 -39.96 13.01
CA PRO A 227 -33.86 -39.29 12.05
C PRO A 227 -33.10 -40.24 11.13
N LEU A 228 -32.62 -41.37 11.69
CA LEU A 228 -31.90 -42.41 10.93
C LEU A 228 -32.82 -43.14 9.94
N ILE A 229 -34.09 -43.36 10.32
CA ILE A 229 -35.10 -43.94 9.43
C ILE A 229 -35.47 -42.94 8.33
N VAL A 230 -35.70 -41.67 8.66
CA VAL A 230 -36.04 -40.61 7.71
C VAL A 230 -34.91 -40.43 6.68
N LEU A 231 -33.66 -40.23 7.12
CA LEU A 231 -32.52 -40.07 6.20
C LEU A 231 -32.32 -41.29 5.28
N LYS A 232 -32.58 -42.50 5.77
CA LYS A 232 -32.42 -43.74 4.99
C LYS A 232 -33.55 -44.01 3.98
N TYR A 233 -34.72 -43.38 4.14
CA TYR A 233 -35.90 -43.65 3.30
C TYR A 233 -36.48 -42.42 2.57
N VAL A 234 -36.00 -41.19 2.82
CA VAL A 234 -36.43 -39.97 2.09
C VAL A 234 -36.24 -40.11 0.58
N ASP A 235 -35.08 -40.59 0.11
CA ASP A 235 -34.84 -40.85 -1.32
C ASP A 235 -35.75 -41.95 -1.89
N HIS A 236 -36.25 -42.85 -1.04
CA HIS A 236 -37.18 -43.88 -1.45
C HIS A 236 -38.61 -43.35 -1.59
N VAL A 237 -38.98 -42.34 -0.78
CA VAL A 237 -40.29 -41.65 -0.84
C VAL A 237 -40.34 -40.66 -2.01
N SER A 238 -39.25 -39.95 -2.34
CA SER A 238 -39.21 -39.13 -3.57
C SER A 238 -39.44 -39.96 -4.82
N ASN A 239 -38.84 -41.15 -4.91
CA ASN A 239 -38.99 -42.03 -6.07
C ASN A 239 -40.39 -42.64 -6.20
N ILE A 240 -41.16 -42.71 -5.10
CA ILE A 240 -42.59 -43.07 -5.16
C ILE A 240 -43.40 -41.88 -5.70
N ARG A 241 -43.11 -40.66 -5.24
CA ARG A 241 -43.81 -39.44 -5.68
C ARG A 241 -43.57 -39.10 -7.16
N GLN A 242 -42.43 -39.50 -7.72
CA GLN A 242 -42.10 -39.36 -9.16
C GLN A 242 -42.95 -40.23 -10.11
N THR A 243 -43.89 -41.04 -9.60
CA THR A 243 -44.78 -41.87 -10.45
C THR A 243 -46.06 -41.17 -10.91
N SER A 244 -46.25 -39.89 -10.58
CA SER A 244 -47.30 -39.03 -11.13
C SER A 244 -46.72 -37.74 -11.68
N ASP A 245 -46.98 -37.49 -12.97
CA ASP A 245 -46.92 -36.21 -13.69
C ASP A 245 -45.57 -35.54 -13.98
N ASN A 246 -45.20 -35.64 -15.27
CA ASN A 246 -44.40 -34.72 -16.10
C ASN A 246 -42.89 -34.53 -15.84
N ALA A 247 -42.16 -34.42 -16.96
CA ALA A 247 -40.70 -34.39 -17.01
C ALA A 247 -40.13 -32.97 -17.04
N LEU A 248 -39.68 -32.50 -15.87
CA LEU A 248 -38.59 -31.53 -15.71
C LEU A 248 -37.61 -32.12 -14.68
N GLU A 249 -36.33 -31.71 -14.71
CA GLU A 249 -35.33 -32.17 -13.73
C GLU A 249 -35.52 -31.49 -12.36
N GLU A 250 -36.62 -31.82 -11.66
CA GLU A 250 -36.81 -31.40 -10.28
C GLU A 250 -35.82 -32.11 -9.34
N VAL A 251 -34.88 -31.34 -8.80
CA VAL A 251 -33.85 -31.77 -7.85
C VAL A 251 -34.47 -32.47 -6.64
N SER A 252 -33.91 -33.63 -6.26
CA SER A 252 -34.45 -34.47 -5.18
C SER A 252 -34.64 -33.68 -3.87
N LEU A 253 -35.71 -34.00 -3.13
CA LEU A 253 -36.05 -33.31 -1.88
C LEU A 253 -34.93 -33.40 -0.84
N SER A 254 -34.15 -34.48 -0.83
CA SER A 254 -32.91 -34.64 -0.06
C SER A 254 -31.87 -33.57 -0.39
N LYS A 255 -31.55 -33.37 -1.68
CA LYS A 255 -30.63 -32.33 -2.15
C LYS A 255 -31.18 -30.92 -1.90
N ARG A 256 -32.49 -30.70 -2.08
CA ARG A 256 -33.14 -29.41 -1.80
C ARG A 256 -33.10 -29.04 -0.32
N LEU A 257 -33.33 -30.00 0.57
CA LEU A 257 -33.21 -29.82 2.02
C LEU A 257 -31.75 -29.57 2.42
N ALA A 258 -30.80 -30.38 1.91
CA ALA A 258 -29.38 -30.19 2.16
C ALA A 258 -28.90 -28.81 1.72
N TYR A 259 -29.31 -28.35 0.52
CA TYR A 259 -29.02 -26.99 0.04
C TYR A 259 -29.65 -25.90 0.91
N GLN A 260 -30.89 -26.07 1.40
CA GLN A 260 -31.50 -25.11 2.33
C GLN A 260 -30.77 -25.05 3.68
N ILE A 261 -30.26 -26.18 4.16
CA ILE A 261 -29.44 -26.27 5.38
C ILE A 261 -28.06 -25.63 5.17
N ASP A 262 -27.42 -25.90 4.04
CA ASP A 262 -26.11 -25.33 3.66
C ASP A 262 -26.19 -23.80 3.49
N VAL A 263 -27.19 -23.30 2.76
CA VAL A 263 -27.50 -21.86 2.67
C VAL A 263 -27.80 -21.24 4.05
N PHE A 264 -28.47 -21.97 4.95
CA PHE A 264 -28.71 -21.48 6.30
C PHE A 264 -27.41 -21.36 7.13
N PHE A 265 -26.51 -22.36 7.06
CA PHE A 265 -25.23 -22.36 7.77
C PHE A 265 -24.17 -21.42 7.18
N SER A 266 -24.23 -21.13 5.88
CA SER A 266 -23.29 -20.23 5.19
C SER A 266 -23.70 -18.76 5.23
N VAL A 267 -24.99 -18.44 5.08
CA VAL A 267 -25.46 -17.03 5.00
C VAL A 267 -25.66 -16.38 6.37
N ARG A 268 -25.89 -17.15 7.43
CA ARG A 268 -26.18 -16.62 8.78
C ARG A 268 -25.08 -16.99 9.79
N PRO A 269 -24.26 -16.04 10.28
CA PRO A 269 -23.21 -16.33 11.27
C PRO A 269 -23.73 -17.07 12.51
N TYR A 270 -24.93 -16.69 12.98
CA TYR A 270 -25.57 -17.28 14.16
C TYR A 270 -26.13 -18.70 13.93
N ALA A 271 -26.15 -19.23 12.71
CA ALA A 271 -26.70 -20.56 12.44
C ALA A 271 -25.92 -21.69 13.12
N LYS A 272 -24.58 -21.61 13.11
CA LYS A 272 -23.69 -22.59 13.77
C LYS A 272 -23.98 -22.71 15.28
N PRO A 273 -23.92 -21.63 16.09
CA PRO A 273 -24.24 -21.72 17.52
C PRO A 273 -25.73 -22.02 17.80
N LEU A 274 -26.66 -21.56 16.96
CA LEU A 274 -28.09 -21.86 17.13
C LEU A 274 -28.40 -23.36 16.93
N ALA A 275 -27.80 -23.99 15.92
CA ALA A 275 -27.96 -25.44 15.70
C ALA A 275 -27.33 -26.25 16.85
N LEU A 276 -26.18 -25.80 17.37
CA LEU A 276 -25.54 -26.42 18.53
C LEU A 276 -26.40 -26.29 19.80
N LEU A 277 -26.95 -25.11 20.06
CA LEU A 277 -27.90 -24.89 21.17
C LEU A 277 -29.15 -25.78 21.06
N LEU A 278 -29.70 -25.94 19.85
CA LEU A 278 -30.83 -26.84 19.63
C LEU A 278 -30.45 -28.31 19.84
N ALA A 279 -29.23 -28.71 19.50
CA ALA A 279 -28.69 -30.03 19.79
C ALA A 279 -28.45 -30.26 21.30
N THR A 280 -28.00 -29.24 22.06
CA THR A 280 -27.80 -29.38 23.52
C THR A 280 -29.14 -29.58 24.22
N LEU A 281 -30.15 -28.77 23.89
CA LEU A 281 -31.50 -28.87 24.44
C LEU A 281 -32.16 -30.22 24.09
N LEU A 282 -31.98 -30.69 22.87
CA LEU A 282 -32.47 -32.00 22.43
C LEU A 282 -31.77 -33.15 23.17
N LEU A 283 -30.45 -33.07 23.40
CA LEU A 283 -29.74 -34.08 24.19
C LEU A 283 -30.19 -34.11 25.65
N ILE A 284 -30.37 -32.94 26.29
CA ILE A 284 -30.87 -32.83 27.67
C ILE A 284 -32.30 -33.39 27.79
N PHE A 285 -33.17 -33.09 26.81
CA PHE A 285 -34.55 -33.58 26.81
C PHE A 285 -34.64 -35.10 26.61
N LEU A 286 -33.93 -35.65 25.61
CA LEU A 286 -33.90 -37.10 25.38
C LEU A 286 -33.18 -37.85 26.50
N GLY A 287 -32.10 -37.29 27.04
CA GLY A 287 -31.37 -37.83 28.18
C GLY A 287 -32.20 -37.87 29.45
N GLY A 288 -32.93 -36.78 29.77
CA GLY A 288 -33.84 -36.72 30.91
C GLY A 288 -35.01 -37.69 30.80
N LEU A 289 -35.58 -37.88 29.60
CA LEU A 289 -36.60 -38.91 29.35
C LEU A 289 -36.05 -40.34 29.48
N ALA A 290 -34.82 -40.58 29.04
CA ALA A 290 -34.15 -41.88 29.17
C ALA A 290 -33.77 -42.19 30.63
N LEU A 291 -33.33 -41.18 31.40
CA LEU A 291 -33.08 -41.31 32.84
C LEU A 291 -34.39 -41.53 33.60
N PHE A 292 -35.45 -40.77 33.33
CA PHE A 292 -36.75 -40.92 34.00
C PHE A 292 -37.35 -42.32 33.82
N GLY A 293 -37.17 -42.95 32.67
CA GLY A 293 -37.64 -44.32 32.46
C GLY A 293 -36.81 -45.43 33.14
N VAL A 294 -35.69 -45.08 33.78
CA VAL A 294 -34.69 -46.02 34.33
C VAL A 294 -34.37 -45.76 35.82
N MET A 295 -34.49 -44.51 36.27
CA MET A 295 -34.39 -44.06 37.66
C MET A 295 -35.77 -44.05 38.33
N ASP A 296 -35.79 -43.93 39.66
CA ASP A 296 -37.04 -43.81 40.42
C ASP A 296 -37.45 -42.38 40.78
N ASP A 297 -36.60 -41.40 40.45
CA ASP A 297 -36.76 -39.97 40.71
C ASP A 297 -37.83 -39.28 39.83
N SER A 298 -38.11 -38.00 40.09
CA SER A 298 -39.08 -37.25 39.27
C SER A 298 -38.52 -36.87 37.89
N LEU A 299 -39.40 -36.60 36.93
CA LEU A 299 -39.00 -36.12 35.60
C LEU A 299 -38.20 -34.80 35.66
N ALA A 300 -38.49 -33.93 36.64
CA ALA A 300 -37.75 -32.68 36.82
C ALA A 300 -36.31 -32.95 37.30
N ASP A 301 -36.14 -33.86 38.26
CA ASP A 301 -34.83 -34.27 38.78
C ASP A 301 -34.02 -35.01 37.70
N CYS A 302 -34.67 -35.86 36.89
CA CYS A 302 -34.03 -36.54 35.76
C CYS A 302 -33.60 -35.58 34.63
N LEU A 303 -34.39 -34.53 34.34
CA LEU A 303 -33.99 -33.47 33.39
C LEU A 303 -32.84 -32.62 33.95
N TRP A 304 -32.86 -32.28 35.24
CA TRP A 304 -31.76 -31.59 35.93
C TRP A 304 -30.48 -32.44 35.92
N LEU A 305 -30.59 -33.74 36.24
CA LEU A 305 -29.49 -34.70 36.21
C LEU A 305 -28.93 -34.85 34.78
N SER A 306 -29.79 -34.93 33.76
CA SER A 306 -29.35 -34.93 32.36
C SER A 306 -28.65 -33.63 31.95
N TRP A 307 -29.05 -32.47 32.50
CA TRP A 307 -28.31 -31.22 32.31
C TRP A 307 -26.94 -31.26 33.00
N THR A 308 -26.84 -31.74 34.25
CA THR A 308 -25.52 -31.85 34.93
C THR A 308 -24.56 -32.79 34.20
N TYR A 309 -25.05 -33.87 33.59
CA TYR A 309 -24.24 -34.79 32.76
C TYR A 309 -23.81 -34.20 31.41
N VAL A 310 -24.58 -33.27 30.84
CA VAL A 310 -24.20 -32.53 29.62
C VAL A 310 -23.25 -31.37 29.92
N ALA A 311 -23.43 -30.69 31.05
CA ALA A 311 -22.62 -29.54 31.48
C ALA A 311 -21.26 -29.96 32.06
N ASP A 312 -21.23 -31.01 32.89
CA ASP A 312 -19.99 -31.66 33.34
C ASP A 312 -20.15 -33.18 33.23
N SER A 313 -19.48 -33.72 32.22
CA SER A 313 -19.44 -35.14 31.90
C SER A 313 -19.03 -36.03 33.09
N GLY A 314 -18.25 -35.53 34.06
CA GLY A 314 -17.75 -36.29 35.21
C GLY A 314 -18.85 -36.78 36.16
N ASN A 315 -19.98 -36.08 36.23
CA ASN A 315 -21.08 -36.38 37.16
C ASN A 315 -21.69 -37.79 36.97
N HIS A 316 -21.53 -38.43 35.80
CA HIS A 316 -22.00 -39.80 35.55
C HIS A 316 -21.43 -40.84 36.53
N ALA A 317 -20.24 -40.59 37.10
CA ALA A 317 -19.57 -41.51 38.02
C ALA A 317 -20.37 -41.80 39.30
N SER A 318 -21.31 -40.90 39.67
CA SER A 318 -22.23 -41.06 40.80
C SER A 318 -23.36 -42.08 40.56
N SER A 319 -23.64 -42.44 39.30
CA SER A 319 -24.80 -43.29 38.97
C SER A 319 -24.62 -44.73 39.45
N VAL A 320 -25.70 -45.31 40.01
CA VAL A 320 -25.72 -46.67 40.60
C VAL A 320 -26.58 -47.59 39.73
N GLY A 321 -26.22 -48.88 39.64
CA GLY A 321 -26.91 -49.84 38.76
C GLY A 321 -26.38 -49.85 37.31
N LEU A 322 -26.70 -50.91 36.55
CA LEU A 322 -26.17 -51.11 35.19
C LEU A 322 -26.84 -50.18 34.17
N SER A 323 -28.17 -50.06 34.23
CA SER A 323 -28.96 -49.30 33.27
C SER A 323 -28.82 -47.78 33.43
N PRO A 324 -28.83 -47.17 34.64
CA PRO A 324 -28.46 -45.77 34.81
C PRO A 324 -27.08 -45.45 34.28
N LYS A 325 -26.07 -46.31 34.50
CA LYS A 325 -24.71 -46.14 34.01
C LYS A 325 -24.62 -46.11 32.48
N LEU A 326 -25.38 -46.95 31.78
CA LEU A 326 -25.37 -46.96 30.31
C LEU A 326 -25.98 -45.67 29.74
N VAL A 327 -27.06 -45.17 30.36
CA VAL A 327 -27.70 -43.91 29.96
C VAL A 327 -26.83 -42.71 30.31
N SER A 328 -26.27 -42.65 31.53
CA SER A 328 -25.43 -41.53 31.98
C SER A 328 -24.13 -41.40 31.16
N VAL A 329 -23.44 -42.51 30.87
CA VAL A 329 -22.27 -42.52 29.97
C VAL A 329 -22.64 -42.05 28.56
N SER A 330 -23.81 -42.43 28.04
CA SER A 330 -24.27 -42.00 26.71
C SER A 330 -24.55 -40.49 26.66
N ILE A 331 -25.16 -39.93 27.72
CA ILE A 331 -25.41 -38.49 27.85
C ILE A 331 -24.08 -37.73 27.99
N SER A 332 -23.19 -38.17 28.89
CA SER A 332 -21.87 -37.55 29.10
C SER A 332 -20.98 -37.58 27.85
N PHE A 333 -21.02 -38.65 27.05
CA PHE A 333 -20.30 -38.71 25.78
C PHE A 333 -20.85 -37.70 24.76
N GLY A 334 -22.18 -37.62 24.62
CA GLY A 334 -22.82 -36.62 23.77
C GLY A 334 -22.54 -35.18 24.23
N GLY A 335 -22.59 -34.94 25.54
CA GLY A 335 -22.30 -33.64 26.17
C GLY A 335 -20.87 -33.21 25.93
N MET A 336 -19.89 -34.10 26.15
CA MET A 336 -18.48 -33.85 25.88
C MET A 336 -18.20 -33.52 24.40
N LEU A 337 -18.84 -34.21 23.46
CA LEU A 337 -18.71 -33.94 22.02
C LEU A 337 -19.30 -32.56 21.66
N ILE A 338 -20.48 -32.25 22.17
CA ILE A 338 -21.14 -30.95 22.02
C ILE A 338 -20.31 -29.82 22.64
N PHE A 339 -19.75 -30.02 23.84
CA PHE A 339 -18.94 -29.03 24.54
C PHE A 339 -17.61 -28.77 23.81
N ALA A 340 -16.97 -29.81 23.26
CA ALA A 340 -15.79 -29.66 22.41
C ALA A 340 -16.08 -28.84 21.13
N MET A 341 -17.23 -29.09 20.47
CA MET A 341 -17.66 -28.26 19.33
C MET A 341 -18.01 -26.82 19.74
N MET A 342 -18.58 -26.63 20.94
CA MET A 342 -18.86 -25.29 21.46
C MET A 342 -17.58 -24.50 21.71
N LEU A 343 -16.59 -25.13 22.38
CA LEU A 343 -15.30 -24.53 22.66
C LEU A 343 -14.55 -24.17 21.37
N GLY A 344 -14.59 -25.05 20.36
CA GLY A 344 -14.06 -24.76 19.02
C GLY A 344 -14.71 -23.54 18.39
N LEU A 345 -16.04 -23.55 18.20
CA LEU A 345 -16.76 -22.42 17.58
C LEU A 345 -16.62 -21.10 18.34
N VAL A 346 -16.52 -21.13 19.67
CA VAL A 346 -16.30 -19.92 20.49
C VAL A 346 -14.86 -19.44 20.35
N SER A 347 -13.87 -20.35 20.33
CA SER A 347 -12.47 -20.00 20.07
C SER A 347 -12.31 -19.37 18.67
N ASP A 348 -12.85 -20.02 17.64
CA ASP A 348 -12.80 -19.55 16.25
C ASP A 348 -13.43 -18.15 16.11
N ALA A 349 -14.59 -17.92 16.73
CA ALA A 349 -15.27 -16.62 16.68
C ALA A 349 -14.55 -15.52 17.46
N ILE A 350 -13.87 -15.86 18.58
CA ILE A 350 -13.02 -14.92 19.31
C ILE A 350 -11.76 -14.60 18.50
N SER A 351 -11.12 -15.60 17.89
CA SER A 351 -9.97 -15.43 16.99
C SER A 351 -10.32 -14.58 15.78
N GLU A 352 -11.40 -14.88 15.05
CA GLU A 352 -11.87 -14.06 13.93
C GLU A 352 -12.17 -12.62 14.36
N LYS A 353 -12.76 -12.42 15.54
CA LYS A 353 -13.01 -11.07 16.05
C LYS A 353 -11.71 -10.35 16.42
N PHE A 354 -10.74 -11.02 17.03
CA PHE A 354 -9.42 -10.48 17.34
C PHE A 354 -8.65 -10.12 16.06
N ASP A 355 -8.61 -11.01 15.07
CA ASP A 355 -8.00 -10.77 13.76
C ASP A 355 -8.69 -9.61 13.00
N SER A 356 -10.01 -9.44 13.16
CA SER A 356 -10.74 -8.29 12.58
C SER A 356 -10.30 -6.94 13.16
N LEU A 357 -9.90 -6.91 14.44
CA LEU A 357 -9.36 -5.73 15.12
C LEU A 357 -7.89 -5.53 14.74
N ARG A 358 -7.11 -6.61 14.75
CA ARG A 358 -5.69 -6.66 14.40
C ARG A 358 -5.43 -6.10 12.99
N LYS A 359 -6.19 -6.57 11.98
CA LYS A 359 -6.19 -6.08 10.59
C LYS A 359 -6.85 -4.69 10.40
N GLY A 360 -7.20 -3.99 11.48
CA GLY A 360 -7.61 -2.58 11.43
C GLY A 360 -8.91 -2.32 10.69
N ARG A 361 -9.92 -3.19 10.80
CA ARG A 361 -11.22 -2.98 10.14
C ARG A 361 -12.11 -1.91 10.80
N SER A 362 -11.60 -1.23 11.84
CA SER A 362 -12.28 -0.13 12.54
C SER A 362 -12.11 1.20 11.80
N GLU A 363 -13.20 1.99 11.79
CA GLU A 363 -13.20 3.38 11.29
C GLU A 363 -12.23 4.26 12.11
N VAL A 364 -11.50 5.13 11.41
CA VAL A 364 -10.69 6.22 11.97
C VAL A 364 -11.63 7.38 12.33
N ILE A 365 -11.64 7.80 13.58
CA ILE A 365 -12.59 8.81 14.10
C ILE A 365 -12.07 10.24 13.89
N GLU A 366 -10.76 10.36 13.61
CA GLU A 366 -10.01 11.61 13.47
C GLU A 366 -10.54 12.55 12.36
N LYS A 367 -10.05 13.78 12.41
CA LYS A 367 -10.43 14.91 11.56
C LYS A 367 -9.20 15.74 11.26
N ASP A 368 -9.21 16.42 10.13
CA ASP A 368 -8.19 17.39 9.70
C ASP A 368 -6.77 16.76 9.63
N HIS A 369 -6.74 15.43 9.55
CA HIS A 369 -5.59 14.58 9.28
C HIS A 369 -5.22 14.61 7.80
N THR A 370 -3.96 14.32 7.50
CA THR A 370 -3.50 14.05 6.14
C THR A 370 -3.77 12.57 5.83
N LEU A 371 -4.39 12.27 4.69
CA LEU A 371 -4.69 10.91 4.26
C LEU A 371 -3.80 10.52 3.07
N ILE A 372 -2.91 9.55 3.28
CA ILE A 372 -2.05 8.99 2.23
C ILE A 372 -2.72 7.71 1.68
N LEU A 373 -2.88 7.65 0.36
CA LEU A 373 -3.45 6.54 -0.38
C LEU A 373 -2.38 5.92 -1.28
N GLY A 374 -2.12 4.63 -1.09
CA GLY A 374 -1.02 3.92 -1.76
C GLY A 374 0.13 3.61 -0.81
N TRP A 375 1.18 2.98 -1.36
CA TRP A 375 2.43 2.71 -0.66
C TRP A 375 3.55 2.60 -1.70
N SER A 376 4.62 3.37 -1.50
CA SER A 376 5.79 3.40 -2.37
C SER A 376 7.08 3.58 -1.55
N ASP A 377 8.24 3.46 -2.19
CA ASP A 377 9.52 3.73 -1.54
C ASP A 377 9.66 5.19 -1.06
N LYS A 378 8.86 6.11 -1.62
CA LYS A 378 8.75 7.52 -1.21
C LYS A 378 8.02 7.74 0.12
N MET A 379 7.33 6.72 0.66
CA MET A 379 6.55 6.79 1.91
C MET A 379 7.37 7.30 3.11
N GLY A 380 8.65 6.89 3.22
CA GLY A 380 9.50 7.27 4.35
C GLY A 380 9.81 8.76 4.39
N SER A 381 10.26 9.33 3.26
CA SER A 381 10.56 10.76 3.16
C SER A 381 9.31 11.63 3.24
N LEU A 382 8.18 11.20 2.67
CA LEU A 382 6.91 11.94 2.80
C LEU A 382 6.42 11.98 4.26
N LEU A 383 6.52 10.86 5.00
CA LEU A 383 6.17 10.83 6.41
C LEU A 383 7.12 11.69 7.27
N ASN A 384 8.39 11.81 6.92
CA ASN A 384 9.33 12.72 7.58
C ASN A 384 8.93 14.19 7.35
N GLN A 385 8.75 14.61 6.09
CA GLN A 385 8.40 15.99 5.74
C GLN A 385 7.07 16.43 6.38
N LEU A 386 6.03 15.57 6.33
CA LEU A 386 4.78 15.83 7.03
C LEU A 386 4.94 15.83 8.57
N ALA A 387 5.80 14.98 9.15
CA ALA A 387 6.05 15.01 10.59
C ALA A 387 6.71 16.33 11.03
N ILE A 388 7.59 16.90 10.20
CA ILE A 388 8.21 18.21 10.44
C ILE A 388 7.18 19.34 10.31
N ALA A 389 6.41 19.39 9.23
CA ALA A 389 5.37 20.42 9.00
C ALA A 389 4.23 20.43 10.05
N ASN A 390 4.13 19.39 10.89
CA ASN A 390 3.18 19.33 12.00
C ASN A 390 3.82 19.62 13.38
N GLU A 391 5.10 20.00 13.46
CA GLU A 391 5.79 20.25 14.73
C GLU A 391 5.31 21.54 15.42
N SER A 392 5.08 22.64 14.68
CA SER A 392 4.50 23.88 15.21
C SER A 392 3.14 23.68 15.87
N LEU A 393 2.34 22.74 15.33
CA LEU A 393 1.05 22.32 15.88
C LEU A 393 1.16 21.41 17.12
N GLY A 394 2.37 20.99 17.50
CA GLY A 394 2.64 20.03 18.59
C GLY A 394 2.42 18.56 18.21
N GLY A 395 2.45 18.23 16.92
CA GLY A 395 2.26 16.89 16.38
C GLY A 395 0.90 16.69 15.70
N GLY A 396 0.92 16.12 14.50
CA GLY A 396 -0.26 15.92 13.66
C GLY A 396 -0.90 14.54 13.75
N THR A 397 -1.74 14.23 12.75
CA THR A 397 -2.21 12.86 12.49
C THR A 397 -2.15 12.59 11.00
N ILE A 398 -1.51 11.47 10.64
CA ILE A 398 -1.40 10.96 9.28
C ILE A 398 -2.08 9.59 9.23
N VAL A 399 -2.97 9.39 8.26
CA VAL A 399 -3.65 8.10 8.03
C VAL A 399 -3.12 7.50 6.74
N VAL A 400 -2.56 6.29 6.78
CA VAL A 400 -2.02 5.60 5.61
C VAL A 400 -2.94 4.45 5.23
N MET A 401 -3.42 4.43 3.98
CA MET A 401 -4.22 3.32 3.44
C MET A 401 -3.63 2.71 2.18
N ALA A 402 -3.31 1.42 2.27
CA ALA A 402 -2.80 0.64 1.15
C ALA A 402 -3.39 -0.78 1.12
N GLU A 403 -3.20 -1.47 0.01
CA GLU A 403 -3.63 -2.86 -0.20
C GLU A 403 -2.61 -3.88 0.37
N ARG A 404 -1.90 -3.49 1.45
CA ARG A 404 -0.98 -4.31 2.25
C ARG A 404 -1.65 -4.76 3.57
N ASP A 405 -1.07 -5.75 4.25
CA ASP A 405 -1.49 -6.12 5.60
C ASP A 405 -1.05 -5.07 6.63
N LYS A 406 -1.93 -4.72 7.57
CA LYS A 406 -1.73 -3.58 8.48
C LYS A 406 -0.49 -3.75 9.36
N GLU A 407 -0.27 -4.95 9.87
CA GLU A 407 0.84 -5.25 10.75
C GLU A 407 2.20 -5.11 10.04
N GLU A 408 2.27 -5.35 8.73
CA GLU A 408 3.51 -5.10 7.99
C GLU A 408 3.79 -3.60 7.87
N MET A 409 2.77 -2.79 7.53
CA MET A 409 2.91 -1.33 7.43
C MET A 409 3.31 -0.70 8.77
N GLU A 410 2.72 -1.14 9.89
CA GLU A 410 3.09 -0.69 11.24
C GLU A 410 4.51 -1.12 11.62
N ILE A 411 4.94 -2.33 11.23
CA ILE A 411 6.30 -2.83 11.44
C ILE A 411 7.31 -2.10 10.54
N ASP A 412 6.94 -1.72 9.32
CA ASP A 412 7.82 -1.02 8.38
C ASP A 412 8.01 0.45 8.78
N ILE A 413 6.94 1.15 9.21
CA ILE A 413 7.05 2.51 9.77
C ILE A 413 7.85 2.50 11.09
N ALA A 414 7.65 1.51 11.96
CA ALA A 414 8.42 1.38 13.20
C ALA A 414 9.92 1.02 13.02
N LYS A 415 10.40 0.84 11.78
CA LYS A 415 11.84 0.73 11.43
C LYS A 415 12.41 2.03 10.87
N MET A 416 11.60 3.03 10.55
CA MET A 416 12.08 4.25 9.92
C MET A 416 12.93 5.06 10.91
N GLU A 417 14.09 5.54 10.46
CA GLU A 417 15.12 6.14 11.33
C GLU A 417 14.97 7.67 11.45
N PHE A 418 13.74 8.18 11.58
CA PHE A 418 13.43 9.60 11.80
C PHE A 418 12.48 9.80 13.00
N ASP A 419 12.43 11.02 13.54
CA ASP A 419 11.49 11.38 14.63
C ASP A 419 10.14 11.82 14.04
N LEU A 420 9.06 11.35 14.65
CA LEU A 420 7.70 11.75 14.27
C LEU A 420 7.28 13.11 14.85
N LYS A 421 8.10 13.76 15.70
CA LYS A 421 7.85 15.13 16.22
C LYS A 421 6.44 15.30 16.82
N GLY A 422 5.99 14.27 17.56
CA GLY A 422 4.65 14.18 18.16
C GLY A 422 3.53 13.68 17.24
N THR A 423 3.75 13.63 15.93
CA THR A 423 2.76 13.19 14.93
C THR A 423 2.42 11.71 15.07
N SER A 424 1.12 11.38 15.00
CA SER A 424 0.66 9.98 15.05
C SER A 424 0.36 9.43 13.64
N VAL A 425 0.84 8.21 13.35
CA VAL A 425 0.64 7.55 12.04
C VAL A 425 -0.28 6.33 12.19
N ILE A 426 -1.36 6.30 11.42
CA ILE A 426 -2.47 5.34 11.56
C ILE A 426 -2.61 4.49 10.30
N CYS A 427 -2.09 3.27 10.32
CA CYS A 427 -2.17 2.34 9.19
C CYS A 427 -3.55 1.66 9.06
N ARG A 428 -4.06 1.53 7.84
CA ARG A 428 -5.29 0.79 7.50
C ARG A 428 -5.10 -0.01 6.21
N SER A 429 -5.55 -1.27 6.23
CA SER A 429 -5.60 -2.12 5.03
C SER A 429 -6.91 -1.86 4.28
N GLY A 430 -6.86 -1.54 2.98
CA GLY A 430 -8.03 -1.26 2.14
C GLY A 430 -7.65 -0.71 0.76
N SER A 431 -8.59 -0.74 -0.18
CA SER A 431 -8.38 -0.20 -1.54
C SER A 431 -9.04 1.18 -1.70
N PRO A 432 -8.35 2.19 -2.27
CA PRO A 432 -8.95 3.51 -2.50
C PRO A 432 -10.13 3.47 -3.49
N LEU A 433 -10.26 2.40 -4.27
CA LEU A 433 -11.37 2.18 -5.21
C LEU A 433 -12.67 1.70 -4.53
N ILE A 434 -12.65 1.48 -3.21
CA ILE A 434 -13.77 0.95 -2.44
C ILE A 434 -14.26 2.02 -1.46
N LEU A 435 -15.45 2.58 -1.70
CA LEU A 435 -16.05 3.62 -0.85
C LEU A 435 -16.19 3.22 0.63
N ALA A 436 -16.31 1.92 0.94
CA ALA A 436 -16.33 1.42 2.32
C ALA A 436 -14.95 1.50 3.00
N ASP A 437 -13.86 1.38 2.25
CA ASP A 437 -12.49 1.55 2.73
C ASP A 437 -12.13 3.04 2.86
N LEU A 438 -12.50 3.87 1.87
CA LEU A 438 -12.40 5.33 2.00
C LEU A 438 -13.16 5.88 3.23
N LYS A 439 -14.32 5.28 3.56
CA LYS A 439 -15.05 5.61 4.79
C LYS A 439 -14.34 5.16 6.07
N LYS A 440 -13.69 3.98 6.07
CA LYS A 440 -12.86 3.54 7.21
C LYS A 440 -11.74 4.51 7.57
N VAL A 441 -11.28 5.35 6.64
CA VAL A 441 -10.22 6.36 6.85
C VAL A 441 -10.73 7.80 6.96
N SER A 442 -12.04 7.99 7.11
CA SER A 442 -12.68 9.32 7.23
C SER A 442 -12.28 10.29 6.11
N VAL A 443 -12.24 9.82 4.86
CA VAL A 443 -11.83 10.61 3.67
C VAL A 443 -12.50 12.00 3.58
N SER A 444 -13.78 12.10 3.95
CA SER A 444 -14.56 13.34 3.90
C SER A 444 -14.22 14.34 5.00
N LYS A 445 -13.30 14.00 5.92
CA LYS A 445 -12.83 14.82 7.04
C LYS A 445 -11.32 15.11 6.99
N ALA A 446 -10.58 14.57 6.01
CA ALA A 446 -9.14 14.83 5.84
C ALA A 446 -8.90 16.29 5.41
N ARG A 447 -7.76 16.88 5.81
CA ARG A 447 -7.36 18.22 5.33
C ARG A 447 -6.75 18.20 3.93
N ALA A 448 -6.11 17.09 3.58
CA ALA A 448 -5.57 16.80 2.26
C ALA A 448 -5.56 15.28 2.04
N VAL A 449 -5.70 14.86 0.79
CA VAL A 449 -5.65 13.45 0.37
C VAL A 449 -4.52 13.26 -0.63
N ILE A 450 -3.39 12.69 -0.21
CA ILE A 450 -2.25 12.41 -1.09
C ILE A 450 -2.46 11.04 -1.73
N VAL A 451 -2.45 10.99 -3.07
CA VAL A 451 -2.43 9.77 -3.87
C VAL A 451 -0.99 9.55 -4.33
N LEU A 452 -0.32 8.56 -3.75
CA LEU A 452 1.04 8.17 -4.15
C LEU A 452 1.00 7.29 -5.39
N ALA A 453 2.04 7.44 -6.22
CA ALA A 453 2.35 6.53 -7.32
C ALA A 453 2.67 5.12 -6.77
N GLU A 454 2.46 4.09 -7.60
CA GLU A 454 3.02 2.75 -7.34
C GLU A 454 4.43 2.66 -7.92
N ASP A 455 5.35 2.00 -7.20
CA ASP A 455 6.72 1.81 -7.70
C ASP A 455 6.73 0.88 -8.93
N GLY A 456 7.47 1.26 -9.97
CA GLY A 456 7.59 0.54 -11.23
C GLY A 456 7.00 1.30 -12.40
N ASN A 457 6.09 0.66 -13.15
CA ASN A 457 5.68 1.12 -14.47
C ASN A 457 4.68 2.30 -14.44
N ALA A 458 5.10 3.43 -15.02
CA ALA A 458 4.38 4.71 -15.06
C ALA A 458 2.90 4.60 -15.48
N ASP A 459 2.63 4.03 -16.66
CA ASP A 459 1.25 3.81 -17.20
C ASP A 459 0.31 3.14 -16.17
N GLN A 460 0.81 2.14 -15.44
CA GLN A 460 0.00 1.37 -14.50
C GLN A 460 -0.26 2.16 -13.21
N SER A 461 0.73 2.90 -12.74
CA SER A 461 0.63 3.84 -11.62
C SER A 461 -0.40 4.93 -11.93
N ASP A 462 -0.27 5.63 -13.05
CA ASP A 462 -1.12 6.76 -13.42
C ASP A 462 -2.56 6.32 -13.74
N ALA A 463 -2.72 5.16 -14.38
CA ALA A 463 -4.04 4.54 -14.55
C ALA A 463 -4.71 4.18 -13.20
N ARG A 464 -3.93 3.92 -12.13
CA ARG A 464 -4.45 3.73 -10.77
C ARG A 464 -4.72 5.06 -10.07
N ALA A 465 -3.89 6.07 -10.28
CA ALA A 465 -4.10 7.44 -9.78
C ALA A 465 -5.42 8.02 -10.33
N LEU A 466 -5.62 7.97 -11.65
CA LEU A 466 -6.85 8.37 -12.34
C LEU A 466 -8.10 7.66 -11.77
N ARG A 467 -8.01 6.34 -11.57
CA ARG A 467 -9.11 5.55 -10.97
C ARG A 467 -9.36 5.90 -9.51
N THR A 468 -8.34 6.34 -8.78
CA THR A 468 -8.44 6.81 -7.40
C THR A 468 -9.12 8.18 -7.33
N VAL A 469 -8.74 9.13 -8.19
CA VAL A 469 -9.42 10.43 -8.33
C VAL A 469 -10.91 10.24 -8.67
N LEU A 470 -11.25 9.33 -9.59
CA LEU A 470 -12.64 8.98 -9.91
C LEU A 470 -13.40 8.31 -8.75
N SER A 471 -12.69 7.70 -7.79
CA SER A 471 -13.29 7.15 -6.56
C SER A 471 -13.54 8.24 -5.51
N LEU A 472 -12.57 9.16 -5.35
CA LEU A 472 -12.61 10.28 -4.42
C LEU A 472 -13.67 11.32 -4.81
N THR A 473 -13.72 11.73 -6.08
CA THR A 473 -14.80 12.59 -6.62
C THR A 473 -16.17 11.92 -6.55
N GLY A 474 -16.23 10.58 -6.46
CA GLY A 474 -17.44 9.80 -6.20
C GLY A 474 -17.97 9.84 -4.75
N VAL A 475 -17.24 10.46 -3.80
CA VAL A 475 -17.63 10.54 -2.38
C VAL A 475 -18.80 11.53 -2.20
N LYS A 476 -20.01 10.99 -2.08
CA LYS A 476 -21.27 11.76 -1.94
C LYS A 476 -21.37 12.70 -0.73
N GLU A 477 -20.46 12.59 0.23
CA GLU A 477 -20.38 13.48 1.40
C GLU A 477 -19.55 14.73 1.14
N GLY A 478 -18.91 14.82 -0.03
CA GLY A 478 -17.86 15.79 -0.32
C GLY A 478 -16.52 15.42 0.33
N LEU A 479 -15.51 16.21 0.02
CA LEU A 479 -14.22 16.24 0.70
C LEU A 479 -14.10 17.61 1.38
N LYS A 480 -13.46 17.66 2.56
CA LYS A 480 -13.14 18.95 3.21
C LYS A 480 -11.93 19.61 2.55
N GLY A 481 -10.90 18.80 2.29
CA GLY A 481 -9.65 19.19 1.65
C GLY A 481 -9.59 18.96 0.15
N HIS A 482 -8.44 19.30 -0.42
CA HIS A 482 -8.00 18.95 -1.77
C HIS A 482 -7.39 17.54 -1.84
N ILE A 483 -7.11 17.10 -3.06
CA ILE A 483 -6.42 15.86 -3.40
C ILE A 483 -5.10 16.27 -4.06
N VAL A 484 -3.98 15.75 -3.58
CA VAL A 484 -2.67 15.87 -4.24
C VAL A 484 -2.38 14.54 -4.92
N VAL A 485 -2.06 14.55 -6.21
CA VAL A 485 -1.85 13.35 -7.00
C VAL A 485 -0.44 13.32 -7.55
N GLU A 486 0.36 12.40 -7.04
CA GLU A 486 1.64 12.05 -7.66
C GLU A 486 1.36 11.38 -9.01
N LEU A 487 1.98 11.88 -10.08
CA LEU A 487 1.97 11.26 -11.41
C LEU A 487 3.37 10.94 -11.89
N SER A 488 3.44 9.90 -12.70
CA SER A 488 4.67 9.28 -13.19
C SER A 488 5.04 9.82 -14.57
N ASP A 489 4.02 10.15 -15.37
CA ASP A 489 4.11 10.55 -16.78
C ASP A 489 3.36 11.88 -17.00
N LEU A 490 3.89 12.74 -17.87
CA LEU A 490 3.31 14.06 -18.17
C LEU A 490 2.07 13.95 -19.08
N ASP A 491 2.06 13.00 -20.01
CA ASP A 491 0.98 12.79 -21.00
C ASP A 491 -0.35 12.40 -20.31
N ASN A 492 -0.25 11.77 -19.13
CA ASN A 492 -1.40 11.37 -18.32
C ASN A 492 -2.04 12.53 -17.53
N GLU A 493 -1.32 13.64 -17.29
CA GLU A 493 -1.75 14.69 -16.37
C GLU A 493 -3.05 15.37 -16.80
N VAL A 494 -3.18 15.70 -18.09
CA VAL A 494 -4.35 16.41 -18.65
C VAL A 494 -5.65 15.63 -18.39
N LEU A 495 -5.60 14.30 -18.44
CA LEU A 495 -6.76 13.44 -18.17
C LEU A 495 -7.12 13.41 -16.68
N VAL A 496 -6.13 13.50 -15.78
CA VAL A 496 -6.31 13.54 -14.33
C VAL A 496 -6.86 14.89 -13.88
N LYS A 497 -6.26 16.01 -14.31
CA LYS A 497 -6.79 17.38 -14.11
C LYS A 497 -8.25 17.47 -14.62
N LEU A 498 -8.54 16.94 -15.81
CA LEU A 498 -9.89 16.96 -16.42
C LEU A 498 -10.99 16.23 -15.61
N VAL A 499 -10.67 15.10 -14.93
CA VAL A 499 -11.67 14.38 -14.12
C VAL A 499 -11.70 14.83 -12.65
N GLY A 500 -10.61 15.42 -12.17
CA GLY A 500 -10.51 15.98 -10.82
C GLY A 500 -11.22 17.33 -10.67
N GLY A 501 -11.04 18.21 -11.66
CA GLY A 501 -11.43 19.62 -11.56
C GLY A 501 -10.75 20.31 -10.38
N ASP A 502 -11.39 21.36 -9.86
CA ASP A 502 -10.89 22.27 -8.83
C ASP A 502 -10.47 21.61 -7.49
N LEU A 503 -10.68 20.30 -7.32
CA LEU A 503 -10.30 19.50 -6.14
C LEU A 503 -8.93 18.83 -6.24
N VAL A 504 -8.32 18.75 -7.42
CA VAL A 504 -7.08 17.99 -7.65
C VAL A 504 -5.93 18.92 -8.01
N GLU A 505 -4.85 18.82 -7.24
CA GLU A 505 -3.50 19.20 -7.65
C GLU A 505 -2.76 17.96 -8.17
N THR A 506 -1.96 18.12 -9.21
CA THR A 506 -1.04 17.08 -9.72
C THR A 506 0.40 17.52 -9.54
N VAL A 507 1.28 16.58 -9.22
CA VAL A 507 2.73 16.75 -9.17
C VAL A 507 3.35 15.66 -10.03
N VAL A 508 3.84 16.02 -11.21
CA VAL A 508 4.46 15.08 -12.17
C VAL A 508 5.91 14.83 -11.75
N ALA A 509 6.14 13.75 -11.03
CA ALA A 509 7.41 13.43 -10.38
C ALA A 509 8.60 13.41 -11.36
N HIS A 510 8.40 12.84 -12.54
CA HIS A 510 9.44 12.64 -13.55
C HIS A 510 9.83 13.93 -14.28
N ASP A 511 8.87 14.83 -14.52
CA ASP A 511 9.10 16.14 -15.13
C ASP A 511 9.81 17.10 -14.13
N VAL A 512 9.32 17.19 -12.89
CA VAL A 512 9.90 18.01 -11.83
C VAL A 512 11.38 17.67 -11.59
N ILE A 513 11.72 16.37 -11.50
CA ILE A 513 13.12 15.93 -11.37
C ILE A 513 13.94 16.33 -12.61
N GLY A 514 13.40 16.21 -13.82
CA GLY A 514 14.09 16.61 -15.06
C GLY A 514 14.42 18.11 -15.08
N ARG A 515 13.47 18.98 -14.73
CA ARG A 515 13.65 20.44 -14.62
C ARG A 515 14.69 20.80 -13.56
N LEU A 516 14.59 20.20 -12.37
CA LEU A 516 15.55 20.38 -11.28
C LEU A 516 16.98 19.97 -11.70
N MET A 517 17.14 18.83 -12.38
CA MET A 517 18.44 18.39 -12.89
C MET A 517 19.05 19.40 -13.89
N ILE A 518 18.25 19.98 -14.79
CA ILE A 518 18.71 20.98 -15.76
C ILE A 518 19.13 22.28 -15.07
N GLN A 519 18.33 22.80 -14.14
CA GLN A 519 18.67 24.01 -13.39
C GLN A 519 19.97 23.81 -12.58
N CYS A 520 20.11 22.67 -11.91
CA CYS A 520 21.30 22.36 -11.12
C CYS A 520 22.54 22.09 -11.99
N ALA A 521 22.38 21.55 -13.20
CA ALA A 521 23.48 21.31 -14.14
C ALA A 521 24.10 22.63 -14.65
N ARG A 522 23.25 23.63 -14.93
CA ARG A 522 23.67 25.01 -15.27
C ARG A 522 24.24 25.75 -14.05
N GLN A 523 23.68 25.52 -12.87
CA GLN A 523 23.98 26.28 -11.65
C GLN A 523 24.22 25.34 -10.44
N PRO A 524 25.45 24.82 -10.24
CA PRO A 524 25.70 23.71 -9.30
C PRO A 524 25.38 23.98 -7.82
N GLY A 525 25.28 25.24 -7.40
CA GLY A 525 24.85 25.57 -6.04
C GLY A 525 23.34 25.44 -5.81
N LEU A 526 22.52 25.39 -6.87
CA LEU A 526 21.06 25.32 -6.73
C LEU A 526 20.58 23.98 -6.16
N ALA A 527 21.31 22.88 -6.33
CA ALA A 527 20.89 21.57 -5.82
C ALA A 527 20.67 21.59 -4.30
N GLN A 528 21.56 22.25 -3.56
CA GLN A 528 21.48 22.39 -2.11
C GLN A 528 20.45 23.45 -1.67
N ILE A 529 20.17 24.44 -2.53
CA ILE A 529 19.16 25.47 -2.28
C ILE A 529 17.74 24.91 -2.51
N TRP A 530 17.55 24.09 -3.54
CA TRP A 530 16.31 23.37 -3.78
C TRP A 530 16.02 22.33 -2.70
N GLU A 531 17.06 21.64 -2.20
CA GLU A 531 16.94 20.75 -1.03
C GLU A 531 16.55 21.52 0.26
N ASP A 532 17.13 22.70 0.49
CA ASP A 532 16.79 23.55 1.64
C ASP A 532 15.38 24.19 1.56
N ILE A 533 14.85 24.48 0.35
CA ILE A 533 13.58 25.22 0.13
C ILE A 533 12.36 24.31 -0.10
N LEU A 534 12.54 23.10 -0.65
CA LEU A 534 11.42 22.16 -0.88
C LEU A 534 11.05 21.38 0.39
N GLY A 535 12.02 21.12 1.27
CA GLY A 535 11.78 20.46 2.55
C GLY A 535 11.49 21.47 3.67
N PHE A 536 10.67 21.06 4.64
CA PHE A 536 10.35 21.83 5.86
C PHE A 536 11.52 21.83 6.88
N GLU A 537 12.75 21.64 6.43
CA GLU A 537 13.92 21.50 7.32
C GLU A 537 14.67 22.82 7.57
N ASN A 538 14.42 23.88 6.80
CA ASN A 538 15.17 25.14 6.90
C ASN A 538 14.29 26.39 6.71
N CYS A 539 13.83 26.65 5.49
CA CYS A 539 13.08 27.87 5.14
C CYS A 539 12.35 27.69 3.80
N GLU A 540 11.03 27.72 3.85
CA GLU A 540 10.15 27.32 2.74
C GLU A 540 9.03 28.35 2.48
N PHE A 541 8.22 28.11 1.44
CA PHE A 541 7.22 29.05 0.97
C PHE A 541 5.92 29.03 1.79
N TYR A 542 5.53 30.19 2.33
CA TYR A 542 4.28 30.39 3.05
C TYR A 542 3.44 31.53 2.45
N ILE A 543 2.13 31.32 2.36
CA ILE A 543 1.15 32.32 1.91
C ILE A 543 0.29 32.74 3.12
N LYS A 544 0.27 34.04 3.44
CA LYS A 544 -0.44 34.53 4.65
C LYS A 544 -1.03 35.93 4.46
N ARG A 545 -2.27 36.11 4.94
CA ARG A 545 -3.01 37.39 4.89
C ARG A 545 -2.55 38.32 6.02
N TRP A 546 -2.09 39.51 5.68
CA TRP A 546 -1.59 40.51 6.64
C TRP A 546 -2.32 41.86 6.50
N PRO A 547 -3.51 42.06 7.12
CA PRO A 547 -4.31 43.27 6.95
C PRO A 547 -3.62 44.57 7.38
N GLN A 548 -2.62 44.52 8.26
CA GLN A 548 -1.82 45.70 8.62
C GLN A 548 -0.85 46.19 7.53
N LEU A 549 -0.79 45.49 6.38
CA LEU A 549 0.01 45.86 5.21
C LEU A 549 -0.86 46.31 4.02
N ASP A 550 -2.17 46.46 4.20
CA ASP A 550 -3.05 47.06 3.18
C ASP A 550 -2.63 48.51 2.87
N GLU A 551 -2.83 48.93 1.62
CA GLU A 551 -2.37 50.22 1.05
C GLU A 551 -0.84 50.43 1.02
N MET A 552 -0.03 49.48 1.50
CA MET A 552 1.44 49.54 1.37
C MET A 552 1.92 49.09 0.00
N ARG A 553 3.11 49.58 -0.39
CA ARG A 553 3.79 49.16 -1.62
C ARG A 553 4.61 47.88 -1.41
N PHE A 554 4.78 47.11 -2.48
CA PHE A 554 5.66 45.95 -2.45
C PHE A 554 7.11 46.31 -2.08
N GLU A 555 7.64 47.45 -2.53
CA GLU A 555 9.00 47.91 -2.15
C GLU A 555 9.19 48.11 -0.62
N ASP A 556 8.12 48.44 0.09
CA ASP A 556 8.14 48.67 1.55
C ASP A 556 7.80 47.37 2.32
N VAL A 557 6.87 46.56 1.78
CA VAL A 557 6.53 45.22 2.30
C VAL A 557 7.76 44.30 2.30
N LEU A 558 8.57 44.33 1.23
CA LEU A 558 9.80 43.55 1.07
C LEU A 558 10.81 43.74 2.22
N ILE A 559 10.81 44.91 2.88
CA ILE A 559 11.69 45.25 4.00
C ILE A 559 10.97 45.31 5.36
N SER A 560 9.74 44.78 5.43
CA SER A 560 8.89 44.82 6.64
C SER A 560 9.01 43.58 7.53
N PHE A 561 9.63 42.49 7.07
CA PHE A 561 9.71 41.21 7.79
C PHE A 561 11.16 40.88 8.21
N PRO A 562 11.51 40.90 9.52
CA PRO A 562 12.86 40.56 9.97
C PRO A 562 13.25 39.11 9.69
N GLU A 563 12.33 38.17 9.92
CA GLU A 563 12.58 36.72 9.86
C GLU A 563 12.00 36.04 8.61
N ALA A 564 11.61 36.80 7.59
CA ALA A 564 11.09 36.26 6.32
C ALA A 564 11.44 37.17 5.13
N ILE A 565 11.33 36.65 3.91
CA ILE A 565 11.54 37.42 2.67
C ILE A 565 10.31 37.32 1.76
N PRO A 566 9.55 38.42 1.55
CA PRO A 566 8.46 38.46 0.59
C PRO A 566 8.93 38.21 -0.85
N CYS A 567 8.37 37.20 -1.49
CA CYS A 567 8.71 36.76 -2.85
C CYS A 567 7.59 37.01 -3.86
N GLY A 568 6.35 37.20 -3.40
CA GLY A 568 5.20 37.43 -4.28
C GLY A 568 3.94 37.91 -3.55
N VAL A 569 2.89 38.19 -4.32
CA VAL A 569 1.56 38.56 -3.81
C VAL A 569 0.48 37.74 -4.51
N LYS A 570 -0.41 37.13 -3.72
CA LYS A 570 -1.65 36.49 -4.14
C LYS A 570 -2.75 37.54 -4.26
N VAL A 571 -3.16 37.85 -5.49
CA VAL A 571 -4.01 39.01 -5.81
C VAL A 571 -5.49 38.62 -5.75
N ALA A 572 -6.19 39.06 -4.71
CA ALA A 572 -7.61 38.75 -4.49
C ALA A 572 -8.49 39.29 -5.63
N ALA A 573 -8.17 40.48 -6.15
CA ALA A 573 -8.86 41.10 -7.28
C ALA A 573 -8.75 40.30 -8.61
N ARG A 574 -7.80 39.36 -8.71
CA ARG A 574 -7.62 38.44 -9.85
C ARG A 574 -8.13 37.02 -9.58
N GLY A 575 -8.91 36.83 -8.50
CA GLY A 575 -9.43 35.52 -8.10
C GLY A 575 -8.45 34.69 -7.26
N GLY A 576 -7.37 35.30 -6.75
CA GLY A 576 -6.36 34.60 -5.94
C GLY A 576 -5.16 34.07 -6.74
N ILE A 577 -4.95 34.54 -7.98
CA ILE A 577 -3.73 34.26 -8.75
C ILE A 577 -2.52 34.82 -7.99
N ILE A 578 -1.48 34.00 -7.83
CA ILE A 578 -0.18 34.40 -7.30
C ILE A 578 0.61 35.13 -8.40
N ILE A 579 1.33 36.18 -7.99
CA ILE A 579 2.32 36.86 -8.82
C ILE A 579 3.65 36.80 -8.07
N LEU A 580 4.60 36.01 -8.57
CA LEU A 580 5.99 36.08 -8.14
C LEU A 580 6.63 37.39 -8.62
N ASN A 581 7.58 37.91 -7.85
CA ASN A 581 8.40 39.07 -8.21
C ASN A 581 7.61 40.30 -8.73
N PRO A 582 6.52 40.75 -8.07
CA PRO A 582 5.71 41.86 -8.54
C PRO A 582 6.49 43.18 -8.57
N ASP A 583 6.07 44.11 -9.43
CA ASP A 583 6.68 45.44 -9.53
C ASP A 583 6.66 46.16 -8.17
N ASP A 584 7.76 46.84 -7.83
CA ASP A 584 7.94 47.64 -6.60
C ASP A 584 6.79 48.62 -6.31
N SER A 585 6.11 49.08 -7.36
CA SER A 585 4.98 50.01 -7.30
C SER A 585 3.61 49.37 -7.07
N TYR A 586 3.51 48.04 -7.03
CA TYR A 586 2.29 47.31 -6.68
C TYR A 586 1.85 47.71 -5.26
N VAL A 587 0.55 47.96 -5.08
CA VAL A 587 -0.05 48.35 -3.80
C VAL A 587 -0.97 47.23 -3.33
N LEU A 588 -0.76 46.75 -2.11
CA LEU A 588 -1.56 45.67 -1.54
C LEU A 588 -3.01 46.14 -1.30
N HIS A 589 -3.97 45.32 -1.74
CA HIS A 589 -5.40 45.59 -1.63
C HIS A 589 -6.07 44.72 -0.56
N GLU A 590 -7.27 45.13 -0.11
CA GLU A 590 -8.06 44.37 0.84
C GLU A 590 -8.35 42.96 0.30
N GLY A 591 -7.78 41.97 0.98
CA GLY A 591 -7.86 40.55 0.60
C GLY A 591 -6.57 39.96 0.02
N ASP A 592 -5.61 40.77 -0.41
CA ASP A 592 -4.35 40.27 -0.96
C ASP A 592 -3.50 39.56 0.11
N GLU A 593 -2.84 38.47 -0.25
CA GLU A 593 -2.01 37.68 0.66
C GLU A 593 -0.56 37.67 0.19
N ILE A 594 0.39 37.57 1.12
CA ILE A 594 1.82 37.71 0.82
C ILE A 594 2.43 36.32 0.80
N LEU A 595 3.13 36.00 -0.28
CA LEU A 595 4.04 34.86 -0.36
C LEU A 595 5.40 35.26 0.21
N VAL A 596 5.87 34.54 1.22
CA VAL A 596 7.20 34.71 1.82
C VAL A 596 7.99 33.41 1.79
N ILE A 597 9.31 33.51 1.93
CA ILE A 597 10.15 32.41 2.45
C ILE A 597 10.38 32.67 3.95
N ALA A 598 10.12 31.67 4.81
CA ALA A 598 10.24 31.75 6.28
C ALA A 598 10.57 30.38 6.91
N GLU A 599 11.01 30.35 8.18
CA GLU A 599 11.46 29.14 8.91
C GLU A 599 10.33 28.21 9.39
N ASP A 600 9.11 28.75 9.56
CA ASP A 600 7.88 28.01 9.91
C ASP A 600 6.67 28.93 9.64
N ASP A 601 5.45 28.41 9.72
CA ASP A 601 4.22 29.18 9.50
C ASP A 601 4.06 30.34 10.51
N ASP A 602 4.47 30.16 11.77
CA ASP A 602 4.23 31.12 12.86
C ASP A 602 5.42 32.01 13.25
N THR A 603 6.63 31.72 12.75
CA THR A 603 7.88 32.41 13.13
C THR A 603 7.93 33.89 12.75
N TYR A 604 7.26 34.28 11.66
CA TYR A 604 7.42 35.59 11.03
C TYR A 604 6.23 36.54 11.25
N THR A 605 6.53 37.81 11.52
CA THR A 605 5.53 38.88 11.61
C THR A 605 6.07 40.20 11.02
N PRO A 606 5.22 41.04 10.41
CA PRO A 606 5.65 42.33 9.88
C PRO A 606 5.85 43.37 11.00
N THR A 607 6.98 44.07 10.96
CA THR A 607 7.40 45.01 11.99
C THR A 607 6.93 46.44 11.70
N THR A 608 6.18 47.02 12.63
CA THR A 608 5.60 48.39 12.55
C THR A 608 6.64 49.53 12.43
N THR A 609 7.93 49.25 12.62
CA THR A 609 9.03 50.21 12.43
C THR A 609 9.90 49.76 11.26
N MET A 610 9.69 50.36 10.08
CA MET A 610 10.48 50.06 8.88
C MET A 610 11.98 50.27 9.11
N ALA A 611 12.79 49.35 8.60
CA ALA A 611 14.24 49.46 8.62
C ALA A 611 14.70 50.69 7.83
N LYS A 612 15.67 51.45 8.36
CA LYS A 612 16.25 52.63 7.68
C LYS A 612 17.36 52.24 6.70
N VAL A 613 16.98 51.48 5.69
CA VAL A 613 17.85 50.99 4.61
C VAL A 613 18.34 52.17 3.76
N ARG A 614 19.64 52.24 3.44
CA ARG A 614 20.16 53.26 2.51
C ARG A 614 19.97 52.79 1.07
N ARG A 615 19.15 53.49 0.29
CA ARG A 615 19.09 53.28 -1.17
C ARG A 615 20.46 53.62 -1.78
N GLY A 616 20.94 52.77 -2.68
CA GLY A 616 22.16 52.95 -3.47
C GLY A 616 21.98 52.28 -4.84
N TYR A 617 22.94 52.45 -5.74
CA TYR A 617 22.86 51.92 -7.11
C TYR A 617 23.77 50.70 -7.29
N PRO A 618 23.41 49.70 -8.11
CA PRO A 618 24.31 48.61 -8.47
C PRO A 618 25.58 49.16 -9.18
N PRO A 619 26.78 48.65 -8.85
CA PRO A 619 28.03 49.12 -9.46
C PRO A 619 28.24 48.63 -10.90
N LYS A 620 27.54 47.58 -11.33
CA LYS A 620 27.56 47.03 -12.69
C LYS A 620 26.14 46.77 -13.16
N ASP A 621 25.60 47.69 -13.95
CA ASP A 621 24.28 47.59 -14.55
C ASP A 621 24.38 47.22 -16.04
N PHE A 622 24.93 46.03 -16.31
CA PHE A 622 24.98 45.45 -17.64
C PHE A 622 24.71 43.94 -17.58
N VAL A 623 24.01 43.44 -18.60
CA VAL A 623 23.81 42.01 -18.83
C VAL A 623 25.12 41.41 -19.35
N LEU A 624 25.58 40.31 -18.74
CA LEU A 624 26.70 39.53 -19.25
C LEU A 624 26.17 38.61 -20.36
N PRO A 625 26.75 38.60 -21.58
CA PRO A 625 26.31 37.70 -22.62
C PRO A 625 26.57 36.25 -22.20
N LYS A 626 25.51 35.45 -22.10
CA LYS A 626 25.54 34.01 -21.80
C LYS A 626 26.47 33.30 -22.80
N SER A 627 27.37 32.46 -22.30
CA SER A 627 28.27 31.65 -23.13
C SER A 627 27.60 30.37 -23.61
N SER A 628 28.01 29.85 -24.76
CA SER A 628 27.62 28.51 -25.22
C SER A 628 28.14 27.44 -24.25
N GLU A 629 27.26 26.54 -23.82
CA GLU A 629 27.57 25.42 -22.90
C GLU A 629 27.66 24.09 -23.68
N LYS A 630 28.43 23.12 -23.17
CA LYS A 630 28.47 21.74 -23.68
C LYS A 630 28.04 20.76 -22.61
N ILE A 631 26.91 20.08 -22.84
CA ILE A 631 26.27 19.19 -21.87
C ILE A 631 26.21 17.76 -22.41
N LEU A 632 26.38 16.77 -21.52
CA LEU A 632 26.31 15.34 -21.84
C LEU A 632 25.16 14.67 -21.08
N PHE A 633 24.20 14.07 -21.79
CA PHE A 633 23.24 13.13 -21.23
C PHE A 633 23.77 11.70 -21.36
N CYS A 634 23.91 10.99 -20.24
CA CYS A 634 24.24 9.57 -20.18
C CYS A 634 22.99 8.76 -19.85
N GLY A 635 22.53 7.91 -20.78
CA GLY A 635 21.26 7.17 -20.70
C GLY A 635 20.24 7.62 -21.74
N TRP A 636 19.21 6.80 -22.00
CA TRP A 636 17.99 7.24 -22.67
C TRP A 636 16.87 7.24 -21.64
N ARG A 637 16.47 8.42 -21.15
CA ARG A 637 15.37 8.56 -20.19
C ARG A 637 14.02 8.40 -20.90
N ARG A 638 12.97 7.98 -20.18
CA ARG A 638 11.59 8.25 -20.64
C ARG A 638 11.35 9.77 -20.64
N ASP A 639 10.59 10.28 -21.61
CA ASP A 639 10.26 11.70 -21.80
C ASP A 639 11.50 12.62 -21.90
N MET A 640 12.56 12.13 -22.53
CA MET A 640 13.82 12.88 -22.64
C MET A 640 13.69 14.10 -23.57
N GLU A 641 12.76 14.04 -24.52
CA GLU A 641 12.27 15.12 -25.37
C GLU A 641 11.89 16.39 -24.57
N ASP A 642 11.19 16.26 -23.43
CA ASP A 642 10.84 17.40 -22.58
C ASP A 642 12.09 18.03 -21.96
N MET A 643 13.02 17.21 -21.46
CA MET A 643 14.32 17.69 -20.99
C MET A 643 15.14 18.39 -22.08
N ILE A 644 14.97 18.02 -23.35
CA ILE A 644 15.65 18.65 -24.48
C ILE A 644 15.00 19.99 -24.85
N MET A 645 13.66 20.08 -24.84
CA MET A 645 12.93 21.34 -25.06
C MET A 645 13.27 22.37 -23.97
N VAL A 646 13.15 21.97 -22.71
CA VAL A 646 13.49 22.80 -21.54
C VAL A 646 14.94 23.26 -21.60
N LEU A 647 15.87 22.41 -22.04
CA LEU A 647 17.28 22.79 -22.19
C LEU A 647 17.51 23.80 -23.32
N ASP A 648 16.83 23.66 -24.46
CA ASP A 648 16.90 24.63 -25.56
C ASP A 648 16.37 26.02 -25.15
N ALA A 649 15.34 26.06 -24.30
CA ALA A 649 14.79 27.28 -23.71
C ALA A 649 15.65 27.90 -22.58
N PHE A 650 16.75 27.24 -22.16
CA PHE A 650 17.62 27.69 -21.07
C PHE A 650 19.07 28.01 -21.47
N LEU A 651 19.59 27.43 -22.56
CA LEU A 651 20.98 27.58 -23.00
C LEU A 651 21.19 28.72 -24.02
N ALA A 652 22.44 29.17 -24.15
CA ALA A 652 22.81 30.23 -25.10
C ALA A 652 22.91 29.70 -26.55
N PRO A 653 22.69 30.55 -27.57
CA PRO A 653 22.83 30.17 -28.97
C PRO A 653 24.19 29.56 -29.32
N GLY A 654 24.19 28.37 -29.93
CA GLY A 654 25.40 27.64 -30.32
C GLY A 654 25.94 26.68 -29.24
N SER A 655 25.12 26.32 -28.26
CA SER A 655 25.43 25.29 -27.26
C SER A 655 25.36 23.87 -27.87
N GLU A 656 26.00 22.89 -27.23
CA GLU A 656 26.05 21.49 -27.70
C GLU A 656 25.43 20.53 -26.68
N LEU A 657 24.43 19.74 -27.09
CA LEU A 657 23.90 18.61 -26.31
C LEU A 657 24.40 17.29 -26.90
N TRP A 658 25.22 16.57 -26.13
CA TRP A 658 25.67 15.23 -26.50
C TRP A 658 24.80 14.16 -25.84
N MET A 659 24.26 13.23 -26.63
CA MET A 659 23.43 12.12 -26.13
C MET A 659 24.16 10.79 -26.24
N PHE A 660 24.50 10.19 -25.10
CA PHE A 660 25.27 8.93 -25.02
C PHE A 660 24.47 7.80 -24.35
N ASN A 661 23.99 6.86 -25.16
CA ASN A 661 23.14 5.76 -24.72
C ASN A 661 23.11 4.58 -25.72
N GLU A 662 22.42 3.51 -25.33
CA GLU A 662 22.37 2.23 -26.05
C GLU A 662 21.37 2.24 -27.23
N VAL A 663 20.61 3.34 -27.44
CA VAL A 663 19.67 3.47 -28.56
C VAL A 663 20.43 3.78 -29.86
N PRO A 664 20.23 3.01 -30.95
CA PRO A 664 20.87 3.25 -32.25
C PRO A 664 20.48 4.62 -32.83
N GLU A 665 21.44 5.34 -33.40
CA GLU A 665 21.26 6.72 -33.89
C GLU A 665 20.04 6.90 -34.83
N ASN A 666 19.82 5.94 -35.74
CA ASN A 666 18.70 5.96 -36.70
C ASN A 666 17.30 5.85 -36.05
N ASP A 667 17.20 5.35 -34.82
CA ASP A 667 15.94 5.21 -34.09
C ASP A 667 15.64 6.40 -33.17
N ARG A 668 16.66 7.21 -32.85
CA ARG A 668 16.56 8.38 -31.94
C ARG A 668 15.71 9.50 -32.53
N GLU A 669 15.98 9.87 -33.79
CA GLU A 669 15.23 10.91 -34.51
C GLU A 669 13.74 10.53 -34.60
N ARG A 670 13.43 9.25 -34.85
CA ARG A 670 12.04 8.77 -34.84
C ARG A 670 11.40 8.92 -33.46
N LYS A 671 12.06 8.47 -32.39
CA LYS A 671 11.55 8.58 -31.01
C LYS A 671 11.21 10.02 -30.64
N LEU A 672 12.16 10.95 -30.81
CA LEU A 672 11.95 12.36 -30.44
C LEU A 672 10.78 12.98 -31.23
N ILE A 673 10.64 12.65 -32.52
CA ILE A 673 9.49 13.10 -33.33
C ILE A 673 8.17 12.40 -32.91
N GLU A 674 8.22 11.15 -32.44
CA GLU A 674 7.06 10.43 -31.89
C GLU A 674 6.59 11.07 -30.56
N GLY A 675 7.50 11.58 -29.73
CA GLY A 675 7.23 12.44 -28.56
C GLY A 675 7.03 13.93 -28.88
N GLY A 676 6.93 14.31 -30.16
CA GLY A 676 6.60 15.67 -30.59
C GLY A 676 7.76 16.66 -30.77
N LEU A 677 8.99 16.30 -30.38
CA LEU A 677 10.18 17.12 -30.57
C LEU A 677 10.67 17.08 -32.04
N ASP A 678 10.49 18.21 -32.72
CA ASP A 678 11.04 18.47 -34.05
C ASP A 678 12.45 19.08 -33.93
N ILE A 679 13.49 18.25 -34.07
CA ILE A 679 14.91 18.63 -33.98
C ILE A 679 15.26 19.81 -34.93
N SER A 680 14.50 20.01 -36.00
CA SER A 680 14.74 21.13 -36.95
C SER A 680 14.30 22.50 -36.44
N ARG A 681 13.66 22.57 -35.26
CA ARG A 681 13.18 23.82 -34.63
C ARG A 681 14.00 24.31 -33.45
N LEU A 682 14.98 23.51 -32.98
CA LEU A 682 15.86 23.91 -31.89
C LEU A 682 16.59 25.20 -32.24
N GLU A 683 16.49 26.22 -31.39
CA GLU A 683 17.03 27.56 -31.67
C GLU A 683 18.44 27.75 -31.10
N ASN A 684 18.75 27.14 -29.95
CA ASN A 684 19.97 27.38 -29.20
C ASN A 684 20.96 26.21 -29.20
N ILE A 685 20.47 24.97 -29.13
CA ILE A 685 21.30 23.76 -28.97
C ILE A 685 21.51 22.98 -30.26
N ARG A 686 22.69 22.38 -30.38
CA ARG A 686 23.04 21.42 -31.43
C ARG A 686 23.23 20.03 -30.85
N ILE A 687 22.44 19.07 -31.32
CA ILE A 687 22.50 17.67 -30.86
C ILE A 687 23.66 16.90 -31.53
N GLU A 688 24.43 16.16 -30.72
CA GLU A 688 25.51 15.26 -31.13
C GLU A 688 25.27 13.84 -30.58
N ASN A 689 24.97 12.88 -31.46
CA ASN A 689 24.65 11.51 -31.07
C ASN A 689 25.90 10.64 -30.91
N ARG A 690 25.96 9.84 -29.83
CA ARG A 690 26.96 8.79 -29.62
C ARG A 690 26.29 7.51 -29.12
N GLU A 691 26.53 6.38 -29.79
CA GLU A 691 26.02 5.07 -29.36
C GLU A 691 27.00 4.40 -28.39
N GLY A 692 26.51 3.94 -27.24
CA GLY A 692 27.31 3.16 -26.29
C GLY A 692 26.66 2.94 -24.93
N ASN A 693 27.15 1.92 -24.23
CA ASN A 693 26.65 1.53 -22.92
C ASN A 693 27.37 2.30 -21.80
N ALA A 694 26.58 2.97 -20.96
CA ALA A 694 27.07 3.88 -19.91
C ALA A 694 27.87 3.20 -18.79
N VAL A 695 27.71 1.89 -18.56
CA VAL A 695 28.49 1.13 -17.55
C VAL A 695 29.74 0.45 -18.13
N ILE A 696 30.08 0.71 -19.40
CA ILE A 696 31.30 0.18 -20.04
C ILE A 696 32.35 1.29 -20.20
N ARG A 697 33.39 1.23 -19.36
CA ARG A 697 34.55 2.15 -19.39
C ARG A 697 35.06 2.45 -20.79
N ARG A 698 35.25 1.43 -21.63
CA ARG A 698 35.79 1.56 -23.00
C ARG A 698 34.95 2.47 -23.91
N HIS A 699 33.64 2.60 -23.62
CA HIS A 699 32.72 3.44 -24.40
C HIS A 699 32.75 4.88 -23.87
N LEU A 700 32.69 5.08 -22.55
CA LEU A 700 32.93 6.38 -21.92
C LEU A 700 34.32 6.96 -22.27
N GLU A 701 35.36 6.10 -22.37
CA GLU A 701 36.71 6.46 -22.81
C GLU A 701 36.80 6.97 -24.26
N SER A 702 35.72 6.90 -25.06
CA SER A 702 35.64 7.53 -26.38
C SER A 702 35.14 8.98 -26.35
N LEU A 703 34.58 9.44 -25.21
CA LEU A 703 34.02 10.78 -25.06
C LEU A 703 35.06 11.79 -24.56
N PRO A 704 34.92 13.09 -24.92
CA PRO A 704 35.73 14.18 -24.37
C PRO A 704 35.20 14.61 -23.00
N LEU A 705 35.26 13.70 -22.02
CA LEU A 705 34.74 13.89 -20.64
C LEU A 705 35.31 15.12 -19.89
N GLU A 706 36.33 15.77 -20.44
CA GLU A 706 36.98 16.97 -19.92
C GLU A 706 36.55 18.28 -20.63
N GLU A 707 35.68 18.19 -21.65
CA GLU A 707 35.15 19.35 -22.40
C GLU A 707 33.68 19.69 -22.07
N PHE A 708 33.03 18.89 -21.22
CA PHE A 708 31.64 19.14 -20.80
C PHE A 708 31.60 20.02 -19.56
N ASP A 709 30.80 21.08 -19.59
CA ASP A 709 30.54 21.93 -18.43
C ASP A 709 29.75 21.13 -17.37
N SER A 710 28.74 20.39 -17.82
CA SER A 710 27.96 19.47 -17.00
C SER A 710 27.62 18.14 -17.69
N ILE A 711 27.47 17.10 -16.88
CA ILE A 711 27.10 15.74 -17.29
C ILE A 711 25.91 15.29 -16.43
N LEU A 712 24.79 14.94 -17.06
CA LEU A 712 23.64 14.35 -16.41
C LEU A 712 23.67 12.83 -16.65
N ILE A 713 23.58 12.06 -15.58
CA ILE A 713 23.44 10.61 -15.61
C ILE A 713 21.99 10.31 -15.26
N LEU A 714 21.23 9.92 -16.28
CA LEU A 714 19.78 9.73 -16.20
C LEU A 714 19.43 8.27 -15.90
N ALA A 715 18.29 8.04 -15.28
CA ALA A 715 17.66 6.73 -15.28
C ALA A 715 17.31 6.36 -16.72
N ASP A 716 17.68 5.14 -17.13
CA ASP A 716 17.48 4.67 -18.50
C ASP A 716 16.15 3.90 -18.58
N GLU A 717 15.32 4.18 -19.61
CA GLU A 717 13.98 3.61 -19.79
C GLU A 717 13.96 2.07 -19.72
N SER A 718 15.08 1.42 -20.06
CA SER A 718 15.22 -0.02 -20.06
C SER A 718 15.35 -0.63 -18.66
N VAL A 719 15.47 0.21 -17.61
CA VAL A 719 15.69 -0.20 -16.22
C VAL A 719 14.93 0.61 -15.17
N GLU A 720 14.25 1.72 -15.52
CA GLU A 720 13.57 2.60 -14.55
C GLU A 720 12.45 1.91 -13.74
N ASP A 721 11.78 0.91 -14.34
CA ASP A 721 10.86 -0.05 -13.69
C ASP A 721 11.44 -0.71 -12.40
N SER A 722 12.76 -0.64 -12.19
CA SER A 722 13.45 -1.19 -11.02
C SER A 722 14.50 -0.20 -10.49
N ALA A 723 14.09 0.72 -9.62
CA ALA A 723 14.92 1.74 -8.97
C ALA A 723 16.33 1.26 -8.57
N VAL A 724 16.42 0.14 -7.84
CA VAL A 724 17.72 -0.45 -7.40
C VAL A 724 18.66 -0.80 -8.57
N GLN A 725 18.13 -1.15 -9.75
CA GLN A 725 18.90 -1.44 -10.96
C GLN A 725 19.27 -0.18 -11.74
N ALA A 726 18.38 0.82 -11.79
CA ALA A 726 18.67 2.15 -12.34
C ALA A 726 19.81 2.81 -11.53
N ASP A 727 19.63 2.96 -10.22
CA ASP A 727 20.62 3.49 -9.27
C ASP A 727 21.98 2.81 -9.41
N SER A 728 21.99 1.47 -9.48
CA SER A 728 23.22 0.68 -9.66
C SER A 728 23.94 0.99 -10.97
N ARG A 729 23.22 1.36 -12.04
CA ARG A 729 23.81 1.81 -13.31
C ARG A 729 24.28 3.25 -13.21
N SER A 730 23.48 4.16 -12.66
CA SER A 730 23.85 5.58 -12.53
C SER A 730 25.13 5.76 -11.70
N LEU A 731 25.22 5.09 -10.54
CA LEU A 731 26.41 5.12 -9.69
C LEU A 731 27.63 4.43 -10.31
N ALA A 732 27.43 3.36 -11.08
CA ALA A 732 28.51 2.74 -11.84
C ALA A 732 29.05 3.69 -12.93
N THR A 733 28.17 4.39 -13.65
CA THR A 733 28.56 5.40 -14.65
C THR A 733 29.30 6.58 -14.00
N LEU A 734 28.79 7.09 -12.87
CA LEU A 734 29.41 8.18 -12.09
C LEU A 734 30.85 7.84 -11.69
N LEU A 735 31.05 6.69 -11.03
CA LEU A 735 32.36 6.20 -10.61
C LEU A 735 33.29 5.91 -11.78
N LEU A 736 32.75 5.49 -12.93
CA LEU A 736 33.54 5.28 -14.15
C LEU A 736 34.01 6.61 -14.77
N ILE A 737 33.14 7.61 -14.89
CA ILE A 737 33.51 8.92 -15.47
C ILE A 737 34.60 9.58 -14.62
N ARG A 738 34.43 9.65 -13.29
CA ARG A 738 35.44 10.23 -12.39
C ARG A 738 36.77 9.48 -12.42
N ASP A 739 36.76 8.14 -12.46
CA ASP A 739 37.98 7.33 -12.58
C ASP A 739 38.68 7.46 -13.95
N ILE A 740 37.94 7.75 -15.03
CA ILE A 740 38.50 8.05 -16.36
C ILE A 740 39.13 9.45 -16.36
N GLN A 741 38.41 10.48 -15.90
CA GLN A 741 38.91 11.86 -15.78
C GLN A 741 40.18 11.91 -14.92
N ALA A 742 40.18 11.30 -13.74
CA ALA A 742 41.33 11.24 -12.84
C ALA A 742 42.57 10.56 -13.47
N LYS A 743 42.39 9.62 -14.40
CA LYS A 743 43.50 8.96 -15.14
C LYS A 743 43.97 9.72 -16.37
N ARG A 744 43.10 10.56 -16.96
CA ARG A 744 43.42 11.42 -18.09
C ARG A 744 44.10 12.72 -17.64
N LEU A 745 43.73 13.26 -16.48
CA LEU A 745 44.39 14.38 -15.81
C LEU A 745 45.89 14.07 -15.60
N PRO A 746 46.82 14.72 -16.32
CA PRO A 746 48.23 14.42 -16.16
C PRO A 746 48.77 15.04 -14.87
N TYR A 747 49.90 14.50 -14.39
CA TYR A 747 50.75 15.01 -13.30
C TYR A 747 51.33 16.45 -13.51
N ARG A 748 50.74 17.26 -14.41
CA ARG A 748 51.24 18.58 -14.83
C ARG A 748 50.92 19.72 -13.86
N GLU A 749 49.72 19.76 -13.28
CA GLU A 749 49.32 20.88 -12.40
C GLU A 749 50.00 20.82 -11.02
N ALA A 750 50.39 19.62 -10.58
CA ALA A 750 51.09 19.36 -9.32
C ALA A 750 52.40 20.16 -9.14
N MET A 751 52.99 20.70 -10.22
CA MET A 751 54.24 21.48 -10.14
C MET A 751 54.04 23.01 -10.10
N VAL A 752 52.81 23.51 -10.32
CA VAL A 752 52.56 24.95 -10.52
C VAL A 752 51.91 25.63 -9.31
N LEU A 753 51.16 24.89 -8.48
CA LEU A 753 50.34 25.44 -7.39
C LEU A 753 50.75 25.00 -5.97
N HIS A 754 51.98 24.49 -5.79
CA HIS A 754 52.54 24.14 -4.48
C HIS A 754 53.01 25.37 -3.66
N SER A 755 52.12 26.36 -3.51
CA SER A 755 52.22 27.43 -2.52
C SER A 755 50.86 27.64 -1.85
N GLN A 756 50.76 27.19 -0.59
CA GLN A 756 49.61 27.32 0.30
C GLN A 756 48.31 26.57 -0.07
N ARG A 757 48.29 25.25 0.17
CA ARG A 757 47.20 24.60 0.92
C ARG A 757 47.79 23.53 1.86
N GLY A 758 47.05 23.21 2.92
CA GLY A 758 47.56 22.45 4.07
C GLY A 758 47.83 20.96 3.80
N SER A 759 48.60 20.34 4.70
CA SER A 759 49.04 18.94 4.63
C SER A 759 47.91 17.90 4.59
N PHE A 760 47.43 17.57 3.39
CA PHE A 760 46.78 16.29 3.09
C PHE A 760 47.79 15.28 2.51
N SER A 761 47.59 14.00 2.78
CA SER A 761 48.51 12.94 2.38
C SER A 761 48.47 12.69 0.86
N GLN A 762 49.62 12.82 0.20
CA GLN A 762 49.79 12.45 -1.21
C GLN A 762 49.39 10.98 -1.44
N GLY A 763 48.61 10.72 -2.51
CA GLY A 763 48.28 9.36 -2.97
C GLY A 763 46.99 8.73 -2.43
N SER A 764 46.00 9.54 -2.02
CA SER A 764 44.62 9.05 -1.81
C SER A 764 43.78 9.29 -3.06
N TRP A 765 43.22 8.21 -3.63
CA TRP A 765 42.31 8.21 -4.79
C TRP A 765 41.15 9.23 -4.65
N ILE A 766 40.65 9.42 -3.42
CA ILE A 766 39.58 10.37 -3.10
C ILE A 766 40.01 11.83 -3.41
N GLY A 767 41.28 12.18 -3.20
CA GLY A 767 41.80 13.52 -3.51
C GLY A 767 42.00 13.74 -5.01
N GLU A 768 42.30 12.68 -5.76
CA GLU A 768 42.41 12.71 -7.23
C GLU A 768 41.02 12.85 -7.88
N MET A 769 39.98 12.24 -7.29
CA MET A 769 38.58 12.44 -7.70
C MET A 769 38.08 13.87 -7.38
N GLN A 770 38.37 14.41 -6.19
CA GLN A 770 37.98 15.78 -5.84
C GLN A 770 38.52 16.80 -6.85
N GLN A 771 39.81 16.71 -7.23
CA GLN A 771 40.42 17.61 -8.20
C GLN A 771 39.86 17.46 -9.63
N ALA A 772 39.17 16.35 -9.94
CA ALA A 772 38.41 16.19 -11.18
C ALA A 772 36.99 16.77 -11.07
N SER A 773 36.36 16.66 -9.89
CA SER A 773 35.04 17.24 -9.62
C SER A 773 35.06 18.78 -9.65
N ASP A 774 36.12 19.39 -9.11
CA ASP A 774 36.39 20.84 -9.16
C ASP A 774 36.42 21.47 -10.59
N LYS A 775 36.32 20.67 -11.66
CA LYS A 775 36.36 21.11 -13.07
C LYS A 775 35.14 20.78 -13.93
N THR A 776 34.30 19.82 -13.54
CA THR A 776 33.17 19.35 -14.37
C THR A 776 32.03 18.89 -13.47
N VAL A 777 30.83 19.41 -13.69
CA VAL A 777 29.66 19.09 -12.88
C VAL A 777 29.14 17.72 -13.30
N ILE A 778 28.92 16.80 -12.35
CA ILE A 778 28.16 15.59 -12.63
C ILE A 778 26.96 15.55 -11.70
N ILE A 779 25.79 15.28 -12.28
CA ILE A 779 24.53 15.08 -11.57
C ILE A 779 24.03 13.67 -11.89
N SER A 780 23.69 12.91 -10.85
CA SER A 780 23.12 11.57 -10.98
C SER A 780 21.67 11.57 -10.52
N GLU A 781 20.78 11.09 -11.39
CA GLU A 781 19.42 10.69 -11.03
C GLU A 781 19.47 9.40 -10.19
N ILE A 782 18.74 9.39 -9.08
CA ILE A 782 18.61 8.26 -8.15
C ILE A 782 17.14 8.09 -7.75
N LEU A 783 16.56 6.94 -8.05
CA LEU A 783 15.13 6.69 -7.93
C LEU A 783 14.71 6.27 -6.51
N ASP A 784 15.59 5.62 -5.73
CA ASP A 784 15.35 5.27 -4.33
C ASP A 784 15.99 6.32 -3.37
N PRO A 785 15.20 7.07 -2.58
CA PRO A 785 15.73 7.99 -1.56
C PRO A 785 16.71 7.34 -0.58
N ARG A 786 16.56 6.04 -0.28
CA ARG A 786 17.46 5.30 0.61
C ARG A 786 18.87 5.19 0.01
N THR A 787 18.99 5.12 -1.31
CA THR A 787 20.29 5.12 -2.00
C THR A 787 21.02 6.45 -1.80
N LYS A 788 20.34 7.60 -1.96
CA LYS A 788 20.89 8.94 -1.66
C LYS A 788 21.42 9.00 -0.22
N ASN A 789 20.64 8.52 0.74
CA ASN A 789 21.01 8.57 2.15
C ASN A 789 22.24 7.70 2.49
N LEU A 790 22.47 6.60 1.78
CA LEU A 790 23.72 5.82 1.88
C LEU A 790 24.94 6.53 1.25
N LEU A 791 24.74 7.39 0.25
CA LEU A 791 25.80 8.12 -0.45
C LEU A 791 26.29 9.35 0.32
N SER A 792 25.46 9.92 1.20
CA SER A 792 25.79 11.06 2.09
C SER A 792 27.10 10.87 2.88
N MET A 793 27.45 9.63 3.21
CA MET A 793 28.68 9.28 3.95
C MET A 793 29.93 9.25 3.06
N SER A 794 29.77 9.32 1.75
CA SER A 794 30.87 9.32 0.78
C SER A 794 31.18 10.74 0.33
N LYS A 795 32.45 11.15 0.45
CA LYS A 795 32.92 12.45 -0.06
C LYS A 795 33.17 12.40 -1.59
N ILE A 796 32.14 12.02 -2.33
CA ILE A 796 32.06 12.20 -3.78
C ILE A 796 31.37 13.54 -3.97
N SER A 797 32.05 14.50 -4.58
CA SER A 797 31.66 15.91 -4.69
C SER A 797 30.59 16.17 -5.77
N ASP A 798 29.82 15.14 -6.11
CA ASP A 798 28.96 15.08 -7.28
C ASP A 798 27.51 14.99 -6.82
N TYR A 799 26.62 15.78 -7.43
CA TYR A 799 25.28 15.97 -6.90
C TYR A 799 24.38 14.78 -7.22
N VAL A 800 23.69 14.28 -6.19
CA VAL A 800 22.73 13.18 -6.30
C VAL A 800 21.34 13.74 -6.05
N LEU A 801 20.57 13.89 -7.12
CA LEU A 801 19.16 14.31 -7.05
C LEU A 801 18.29 13.07 -7.03
N SER A 802 17.28 13.05 -6.15
CA SER A 802 16.43 11.88 -5.95
C SER A 802 14.97 12.24 -5.74
N ASN A 803 14.13 11.21 -5.83
CA ASN A 803 12.69 11.24 -5.54
C ASN A 803 12.33 11.70 -4.11
N GLU A 804 13.30 12.00 -3.25
CA GLU A 804 13.06 12.71 -1.99
C GLU A 804 12.53 14.13 -2.22
N LEU A 805 12.99 14.81 -3.30
CA LEU A 805 12.49 16.14 -3.69
C LEU A 805 11.03 16.09 -4.17
N VAL A 806 10.59 14.94 -4.71
CA VAL A 806 9.18 14.68 -5.03
C VAL A 806 8.37 14.52 -3.74
N SER A 807 8.86 13.77 -2.76
CA SER A 807 8.21 13.65 -1.44
C SER A 807 8.09 14.99 -0.71
N MET A 808 9.09 15.87 -0.87
CA MET A 808 9.09 17.23 -0.38
C MET A 808 8.00 18.08 -1.05
N ALA A 809 8.00 18.17 -2.39
CA ALA A 809 6.97 18.91 -3.13
C ALA A 809 5.54 18.40 -2.85
N LEU A 810 5.34 17.07 -2.77
CA LEU A 810 4.06 16.46 -2.37
C LEU A 810 3.62 16.86 -0.96
N ALA A 811 4.55 17.08 -0.03
CA ALA A 811 4.24 17.55 1.32
C ALA A 811 3.87 19.05 1.33
N MET A 812 4.61 19.90 0.61
CA MET A 812 4.29 21.33 0.46
C MET A 812 2.87 21.52 -0.08
N VAL A 813 2.58 20.89 -1.23
CA VAL A 813 1.28 20.99 -1.91
C VAL A 813 0.15 20.33 -1.09
N ALA A 814 0.47 19.41 -0.17
CA ALA A 814 -0.53 18.83 0.74
C ALA A 814 -0.90 19.76 1.91
N GLU A 815 0.01 20.59 2.42
CA GLU A 815 -0.31 21.55 3.49
C GLU A 815 -0.94 22.83 2.92
N ASP A 816 -0.41 23.38 1.81
CA ASP A 816 -1.12 24.38 1.00
C ASP A 816 -1.01 24.09 -0.51
N ARG A 817 -2.17 23.81 -1.13
CA ARG A 817 -2.31 23.58 -2.57
C ARG A 817 -1.74 24.72 -3.44
N GLN A 818 -1.74 25.95 -2.92
CA GLN A 818 -1.38 27.14 -3.68
C GLN A 818 0.14 27.27 -3.88
N ILE A 819 0.93 26.45 -3.20
CA ILE A 819 2.36 26.31 -3.47
C ILE A 819 2.61 25.56 -4.79
N ASN A 820 1.62 24.81 -5.33
CA ASN A 820 1.76 24.14 -6.63
C ASN A 820 2.01 25.16 -7.76
N ASP A 821 1.21 26.23 -7.81
CA ASP A 821 1.38 27.34 -8.79
C ASP A 821 2.78 27.99 -8.69
N VAL A 822 3.31 28.13 -7.47
CA VAL A 822 4.64 28.72 -7.19
C VAL A 822 5.77 27.83 -7.68
N LEU A 823 5.65 26.52 -7.45
CA LEU A 823 6.63 25.54 -7.91
C LEU A 823 6.56 25.36 -9.43
N GLU A 824 5.36 25.36 -10.02
CA GLU A 824 5.18 25.31 -11.48
C GLU A 824 5.89 26.51 -12.15
N GLU A 825 5.72 27.75 -11.65
CA GLU A 825 6.45 28.91 -12.19
C GLU A 825 7.98 28.79 -12.01
N LEU A 826 8.46 28.40 -10.82
CA LEU A 826 9.91 28.33 -10.54
C LEU A 826 10.63 27.15 -11.23
N PHE A 827 9.89 26.13 -11.69
CA PHE A 827 10.42 25.04 -12.51
C PHE A 827 10.23 25.29 -14.02
N ALA A 828 9.31 26.17 -14.41
CA ALA A 828 9.01 26.49 -15.80
C ALA A 828 10.18 27.16 -16.54
N GLU A 829 10.02 27.24 -17.86
CA GLU A 829 10.91 27.97 -18.76
C GLU A 829 10.43 29.39 -19.07
N GLU A 830 9.22 29.75 -18.64
CA GLU A 830 8.64 31.11 -18.68
C GLU A 830 8.35 31.57 -17.24
N GLY A 831 8.50 32.87 -16.95
CA GLY A 831 8.32 33.43 -15.61
C GLY A 831 9.65 33.64 -14.87
N ASN A 832 9.64 33.45 -13.54
CA ASN A 832 10.81 33.63 -12.69
C ASN A 832 11.57 32.32 -12.45
N GLU A 833 12.90 32.29 -12.68
CA GLU A 833 13.79 31.18 -12.25
C GLU A 833 14.67 31.60 -11.04
N MET A 834 15.27 30.61 -10.35
CA MET A 834 16.29 30.89 -9.34
C MET A 834 17.69 31.03 -9.96
N HIS A 835 18.41 32.08 -9.54
CA HIS A 835 19.74 32.41 -10.04
C HIS A 835 20.77 32.62 -8.93
N LEU A 836 21.99 32.11 -9.17
CA LEU A 836 23.21 32.42 -8.44
C LEU A 836 23.95 33.57 -9.13
N ARG A 837 23.88 34.75 -8.53
CA ARG A 837 24.45 35.99 -9.09
C ARG A 837 25.72 36.39 -8.35
N LEU A 838 26.75 36.81 -9.09
CA LEU A 838 28.02 37.26 -8.52
C LEU A 838 27.84 38.57 -7.73
N ALA A 839 28.57 38.70 -6.61
CA ALA A 839 28.51 39.92 -5.77
C ALA A 839 28.87 41.21 -6.52
N ASP A 840 29.72 41.14 -7.54
CA ASP A 840 30.20 42.31 -8.29
C ASP A 840 29.13 43.04 -9.14
N LEU A 841 27.93 42.45 -9.25
CA LEU A 841 26.73 43.07 -9.81
C LEU A 841 26.08 44.06 -8.82
N TYR A 842 26.19 43.80 -7.51
CA TYR A 842 25.46 44.53 -6.46
C TYR A 842 26.36 45.41 -5.58
N LEU A 843 27.61 45.01 -5.35
CA LEU A 843 28.51 45.67 -4.40
C LEU A 843 29.96 45.75 -4.91
N ARG A 844 30.75 46.60 -4.26
CA ARG A 844 32.19 46.74 -4.52
C ARG A 844 32.99 46.04 -3.41
N GLU A 845 34.22 45.62 -3.70
CA GLU A 845 35.14 45.14 -2.66
C GLU A 845 35.32 46.26 -1.60
N ASP A 846 35.38 45.86 -0.33
CA ASP A 846 35.41 46.74 0.86
C ASP A 846 34.13 47.60 1.08
N GLU A 847 32.96 47.22 0.52
CA GLU A 847 31.69 47.93 0.72
C GLU A 847 30.83 47.31 1.86
N GLU A 848 30.79 47.97 3.03
CA GLU A 848 29.98 47.56 4.19
C GLU A 848 28.46 47.78 4.00
N LEU A 849 27.76 46.72 3.59
CA LEU A 849 26.32 46.71 3.33
C LEU A 849 25.58 45.71 4.23
N SER A 850 24.34 46.04 4.56
CA SER A 850 23.37 45.10 5.10
C SER A 850 22.63 44.32 4.00
N PHE A 851 22.05 43.17 4.34
CA PHE A 851 21.31 42.35 3.38
C PHE A 851 20.15 43.14 2.73
N TYR A 852 19.41 43.94 3.52
CA TYR A 852 18.40 44.85 2.97
C TYR A 852 18.96 45.88 1.97
N GLU A 853 20.17 46.40 2.17
CA GLU A 853 20.78 47.37 1.23
C GLU A 853 21.18 46.72 -0.11
N ILE A 854 21.47 45.42 -0.10
CA ILE A 854 21.75 44.63 -1.31
C ILE A 854 20.44 44.27 -2.01
N MET A 855 19.42 43.84 -1.25
CA MET A 855 18.09 43.54 -1.80
C MET A 855 17.47 44.78 -2.51
N LEU A 856 17.58 45.98 -1.94
CA LEU A 856 17.11 47.21 -2.59
C LEU A 856 18.01 47.69 -3.76
N ARG A 857 19.19 47.09 -3.99
CA ARG A 857 19.94 47.23 -5.26
C ARG A 857 19.46 46.23 -6.29
N ALA A 858 19.22 44.98 -5.90
CA ALA A 858 18.68 43.93 -6.77
C ALA A 858 17.29 44.26 -7.34
N ARG A 859 16.43 44.96 -6.57
CA ARG A 859 15.14 45.48 -7.08
C ARG A 859 15.26 46.38 -8.32
N GLN A 860 16.36 47.12 -8.46
CA GLN A 860 16.60 47.97 -9.65
C GLN A 860 16.85 47.14 -10.93
N ARG A 861 17.16 45.85 -10.77
CA ARG A 861 17.32 44.85 -11.83
C ARG A 861 16.11 43.90 -11.93
N ARG A 862 15.03 44.17 -11.18
CA ARG A 862 13.86 43.29 -10.93
C ARG A 862 14.22 41.90 -10.37
N GLU A 863 15.23 41.83 -9.50
CA GLU A 863 15.64 40.59 -8.82
C GLU A 863 15.20 40.65 -7.33
N ILE A 864 14.69 39.55 -6.75
CA ILE A 864 14.45 39.42 -5.29
C ILE A 864 15.56 38.59 -4.68
N VAL A 865 16.33 39.15 -3.74
CA VAL A 865 17.41 38.41 -3.06
C VAL A 865 16.84 37.59 -1.91
N ILE A 866 16.90 36.27 -2.03
CA ILE A 866 16.39 35.33 -1.02
C ILE A 866 17.50 34.76 -0.13
N GLY A 867 18.77 34.91 -0.50
CA GLY A 867 19.89 34.39 0.28
C GLY A 867 21.27 34.73 -0.29
N TYR A 868 22.31 34.13 0.31
CA TYR A 868 23.69 34.25 -0.16
C TYR A 868 24.54 33.01 0.18
N ARG A 869 25.69 32.86 -0.47
CA ARG A 869 26.76 31.93 -0.06
C ARG A 869 28.09 32.69 0.00
N LEU A 870 28.75 32.63 1.16
CA LEU A 870 30.06 33.26 1.37
C LEU A 870 31.17 32.44 0.72
N ALA A 871 32.20 33.11 0.22
CA ALA A 871 33.36 32.48 -0.45
C ALA A 871 34.21 31.56 0.46
N SER A 872 33.92 31.53 1.75
CA SER A 872 34.53 30.63 2.76
C SER A 872 33.67 29.43 3.13
N GLU A 873 32.43 29.32 2.63
CA GLU A 873 31.43 28.36 3.09
C GLU A 873 30.88 27.52 1.92
N GLU A 874 30.55 26.26 2.19
CA GLU A 874 30.12 25.30 1.15
C GLU A 874 28.61 25.37 0.87
N LYS A 875 27.79 25.63 1.92
CA LYS A 875 26.33 25.82 1.85
C LYS A 875 25.95 27.28 1.59
N ALA A 876 24.79 27.49 0.97
CA ALA A 876 24.09 28.77 0.98
C ALA A 876 23.32 28.99 2.30
N VAL A 877 22.96 30.24 2.57
CA VAL A 877 22.05 30.67 3.63
C VAL A 877 20.86 31.38 2.96
N ILE A 878 19.71 30.72 2.99
CA ILE A 878 18.42 31.28 2.58
C ILE A 878 17.79 32.01 3.78
N ASN A 879 16.99 33.05 3.53
CA ASN A 879 16.32 33.85 4.55
C ASN A 879 17.24 34.31 5.72
N PRO A 880 18.44 34.87 5.46
CA PRO A 880 19.44 35.10 6.50
C PRO A 880 18.91 35.95 7.68
N PRO A 881 19.22 35.62 8.94
CA PRO A 881 18.78 36.39 10.11
C PRO A 881 19.49 37.74 10.21
N SER A 882 18.94 38.67 10.99
CA SER A 882 19.55 40.01 11.24
C SER A 882 19.80 40.84 9.97
N LYS A 883 18.83 40.86 9.04
CA LYS A 883 18.90 41.44 7.68
C LYS A 883 19.32 42.93 7.60
N ASP A 884 19.25 43.68 8.71
CA ASP A 884 19.64 45.09 8.83
C ASP A 884 21.10 45.31 9.29
N VAL A 885 21.76 44.29 9.80
CA VAL A 885 23.17 44.35 10.22
C VAL A 885 24.08 44.44 8.98
N ARG A 886 25.08 45.32 9.04
CA ARG A 886 26.11 45.43 7.99
C ARG A 886 27.19 44.39 8.17
N GLN A 887 27.64 43.82 7.07
CA GLN A 887 28.89 43.07 6.99
C GLN A 887 29.73 43.55 5.81
N ASN A 888 31.03 43.23 5.83
CA ASN A 888 31.90 43.45 4.68
C ASN A 888 31.83 42.22 3.77
N TRP A 889 31.59 42.43 2.49
CA TRP A 889 31.37 41.38 1.50
C TRP A 889 32.56 41.31 0.54
N SER A 890 32.86 40.12 0.02
CA SER A 890 33.87 39.95 -1.02
C SER A 890 33.25 39.80 -2.40
N LEU A 891 33.96 40.21 -3.44
CA LEU A 891 33.56 39.99 -4.84
C LEU A 891 33.52 38.49 -5.25
N LYS A 892 33.88 37.59 -4.35
CA LYS A 892 33.75 36.12 -4.51
C LYS A 892 32.48 35.54 -3.90
N ASP A 893 31.74 36.30 -3.10
CA ASP A 893 30.47 35.86 -2.56
C ASP A 893 29.42 35.81 -3.68
N VAL A 894 28.39 34.98 -3.52
CA VAL A 894 27.28 34.89 -4.48
C VAL A 894 25.94 35.07 -3.78
N PHE A 895 25.00 35.71 -4.47
CA PHE A 895 23.65 35.95 -3.99
C PHE A 895 22.67 35.02 -4.69
N VAL A 896 21.72 34.50 -3.92
CA VAL A 896 20.60 33.69 -4.42
C VAL A 896 19.44 34.63 -4.69
N VAL A 897 18.94 34.66 -5.92
CA VAL A 897 17.82 35.53 -6.31
C VAL A 897 16.73 34.78 -7.06
N ILE A 898 15.49 35.25 -6.94
CA ILE A 898 14.38 34.95 -7.84
C ILE A 898 14.31 36.09 -8.87
N ALA A 899 14.27 35.76 -10.17
CA ALA A 899 14.28 36.75 -11.25
C ALA A 899 13.67 36.22 -12.55
N GLU A 900 13.13 37.13 -13.37
CA GLU A 900 12.76 36.84 -14.77
C GLU A 900 14.00 36.53 -15.62
N LYS A 901 13.83 35.77 -16.71
CA LYS A 901 14.90 35.48 -17.69
C LYS A 901 15.44 36.72 -18.41
N GLU A 902 16.76 36.74 -18.61
CA GLU A 902 17.52 37.66 -19.50
C GLU A 902 17.47 37.28 -20.99
#